data_AF-A0A6V7WXS5-F1
#
_entry.id   AF-A0A6V7WXS5-F1
#
_cell.length_a   1.000
_cell.length_b   1.000
_cell.length_c   1.000
_cell.angle_alpha   90.00
_cell.angle_beta   90.00
_cell.angle_gamma   90.00
#
_symmetry.space_group_name_H-M   'P 1'
#
loop_
_entity.id
_entity.type
_entity.pdbx_description
1 polymer ?
#
loop_
_entity_poly.entity_id
_entity_poly.type
_entity_poly.pdbx_seq_one_letter_code
_entity_poly.pdbx_strand_id
1 'polypeptide(L)'
;MKHTRPIFDEEPAIKITRCGNSSICSQRNGKIMPASETNQNNSNQTGGNANGPNSADHSVDTNLYSRQIYALGESAMTHLRKASVLISGIGSVGLEIAKNVILGGVRHVTLHDQKLLTFGDLSACFYADESMVGENRAKISFTKLAELNDTVTCTLHTEALNEEFVKQFDLVIVTDSPWEEQIKINNWMRKHGKLFISADARGLFSYAFVDLGEKFAVHDVDGETYNEVLLEHVNCETGEIFTLDKAYHGLEDGDHIVFEDFEIAELNKLTPTPVKTTAKGHIVNVGKALSVFSSVIDGPISRGRARKVKMPKFIEFKSLAEALKSPEFMIWDFAKFDGPEHLHRLWQALYKFEKKHKRSPKPRSKKDAELFKAELEGTGTAEIPEQLMLNFSYQATGNLQPVASVIGGFVAQEAFKAVTHHTTPLKQFLYTDSCEALPGDYSSFDAGKLTEKDCEPRQTRYDGQAAVFGWAFQAALSKQNWFIVGAGAIGCELFKNMAMMGLAAGNGGLLKVTDPDTIEVSNLNRQFLFRRPDVGKKKSEVAARSMKQFNPAVNVQALSDIVSEATESVFNDDFFNQLNGVCNALDNVEARRYVDRRCVYYQLPLLESGTMGAKGNTQVVFPHLTESYGSTSDPPESETPVCTLKNFPYQIQHTIQWARSKFADHFTSVAETANQYLDDVNGFLGRLQQMTVSQKIELLRALNKALIDECPSSAEDCVKWARDLFDSLYRNEIMQLLHNFPPDQVTSQGQKFWSGTKRCPHPLNFDVDNPEHLEFVYSAAFLRAQLYNIEPISDPIKVAHLARAIISPEFKPREGIKIAVTDAEAAANDEAGPEGDDSEKLLDTLNMNLARLKIDNIRRLTPIDFEKDDDTNHHIDFITAASNLRAENYTIEKADRMKTKQIAGKIIPALATTTSVVAGLVCIELYKTIEVEGQRSKAPIERFKNAFLNLATPFIAFSEPGKAPKKKYRDIEFTLWDRLEVNGPKTLGQFIEWIETQTGLTVSMMSSGVSLLYAFFQPPSKVAERKTRDVIQVVEEVSRNKVPPFRRSLVFEAITQNDKDEDVEIPYVKYNFR
;
A
#
# COMPACT_ATOMS: atom_id res chain seq x y z
N MET A 1 -13.46 32.02 59.29
CA MET A 1 -12.63 32.64 60.35
C MET A 1 -11.16 32.34 60.07
N LYS A 2 -10.22 33.12 60.65
CA LYS A 2 -8.77 32.87 60.89
C LYS A 2 -8.09 31.76 60.06
N HIS A 3 -7.23 32.08 59.08
CA HIS A 3 -5.80 32.48 59.24
C HIS A 3 -4.86 31.39 59.79
N THR A 4 -3.88 30.98 58.96
CA THR A 4 -2.44 31.13 59.26
C THR A 4 -1.55 31.13 58.01
N ARG A 5 -0.40 31.81 58.12
CA ARG A 5 0.81 32.00 57.27
C ARG A 5 1.96 32.26 58.29
N PRO A 6 3.23 32.57 57.94
CA PRO A 6 4.04 32.34 56.72
C PRO A 6 5.22 31.38 57.13
N ILE A 7 6.55 31.51 56.93
CA ILE A 7 7.50 32.36 56.15
C ILE A 7 8.86 31.61 56.02
N PHE A 8 9.55 31.66 54.87
CA PHE A 8 11.02 31.79 54.56
C PHE A 8 12.07 30.97 55.40
N ASP A 9 13.38 30.89 55.13
CA ASP A 9 14.32 31.48 54.12
C ASP A 9 15.26 30.32 53.59
N GLU A 10 16.52 30.38 53.12
CA GLU A 10 17.59 31.41 52.96
C GLU A 10 18.47 31.10 51.70
N GLU A 11 19.81 31.22 51.76
CA GLU A 11 20.79 31.16 50.63
C GLU A 11 22.08 30.35 51.00
N PRO A 12 23.20 30.20 50.21
CA PRO A 12 23.71 31.05 49.10
C PRO A 12 24.26 30.31 47.84
N ALA A 13 24.84 31.07 46.90
CA ALA A 13 25.39 30.61 45.61
C ALA A 13 26.88 30.97 45.40
N ILE A 14 27.52 30.49 44.29
CA ILE A 14 28.42 31.29 43.41
C ILE A 14 28.86 30.54 42.11
N LYS A 15 28.57 31.19 40.97
CA LYS A 15 29.25 31.25 39.64
C LYS A 15 30.04 30.05 39.05
N ILE A 16 29.84 29.82 37.74
CA ILE A 16 30.86 30.19 36.71
C ILE A 16 30.22 30.54 35.35
N THR A 17 30.88 31.48 34.67
CA THR A 17 30.56 32.31 33.49
C THR A 17 30.09 31.62 32.19
N ARG A 18 29.22 32.32 31.43
CA ARG A 18 29.23 32.32 29.95
C ARG A 18 29.11 33.77 29.41
N CYS A 19 29.89 34.07 28.36
CA CYS A 19 29.75 35.25 27.49
C CYS A 19 29.35 34.76 26.08
N GLY A 20 28.74 35.55 25.18
CA GLY A 20 28.14 36.88 25.36
C GLY A 20 27.98 37.62 24.01
N ASN A 21 26.83 38.30 23.82
CA ASN A 21 26.49 39.21 22.72
C ASN A 21 26.36 38.59 21.29
N SER A 22 25.67 39.19 20.31
CA SER A 22 25.10 40.56 20.25
C SER A 22 23.73 40.68 19.53
N SER A 23 22.81 41.40 20.20
CA SER A 23 21.86 42.40 19.67
C SER A 23 20.88 42.11 18.51
N ILE A 24 19.59 42.29 18.81
CA ILE A 24 18.50 42.60 17.86
C ILE A 24 18.40 44.13 17.68
N CYS A 25 18.11 44.61 16.47
CA CYS A 25 17.32 45.83 16.26
C CYS A 25 16.58 45.78 14.90
N SER A 26 15.47 46.50 14.77
CA SER A 26 14.57 46.44 13.60
C SER A 26 14.36 47.81 12.94
N GLN A 27 14.01 47.82 11.64
CA GLN A 27 13.30 48.93 11.02
C GLN A 27 12.53 48.50 9.75
N ARG A 28 11.84 49.45 9.09
CA ARG A 28 10.62 49.20 8.28
C ARG A 28 10.76 49.56 6.78
N ASN A 29 9.78 49.05 6.02
CA ASN A 29 9.22 49.57 4.74
C ASN A 29 9.95 49.30 3.41
N GLY A 30 9.16 49.00 2.37
CA GLY A 30 9.56 48.79 0.96
C GLY A 30 8.71 47.69 0.30
N LYS A 31 7.44 47.92 -0.04
CA LYS A 31 6.91 48.35 -1.37
C LYS A 31 7.23 47.43 -2.56
N ILE A 32 6.21 47.18 -3.39
CA ILE A 32 6.17 46.26 -4.54
C ILE A 32 6.28 47.04 -5.87
N MET A 33 6.63 46.35 -6.96
CA MET A 33 6.67 46.76 -8.40
C MET A 33 7.97 47.44 -8.89
N PRO A 34 8.27 47.38 -10.22
CA PRO A 34 8.33 46.18 -11.06
C PRO A 34 9.63 46.17 -11.93
N ALA A 35 9.76 45.22 -12.88
CA ALA A 35 10.95 45.05 -13.71
C ALA A 35 11.09 46.10 -14.85
N SER A 36 12.34 46.42 -15.22
CA SER A 36 12.72 47.05 -16.51
C SER A 36 14.21 46.81 -16.80
N GLU A 37 14.61 46.95 -18.07
CA GLU A 37 15.94 46.56 -18.59
C GLU A 37 16.96 47.73 -18.56
N THR A 38 18.26 47.43 -18.53
CA THR A 38 19.24 47.94 -19.54
C THR A 38 20.65 47.35 -19.36
N ASN A 39 21.38 47.24 -20.47
CA ASN A 39 22.80 46.84 -20.50
C ASN A 39 23.74 48.04 -20.32
N GLN A 40 24.94 47.83 -19.73
CA GLN A 40 26.21 47.97 -20.48
C GLN A 40 27.47 47.58 -19.69
N ASN A 41 28.28 46.73 -20.33
CA ASN A 41 29.75 46.63 -20.33
C ASN A 41 30.58 47.18 -19.15
N ASN A 42 31.38 46.29 -18.55
CA ASN A 42 32.83 46.47 -18.61
C ASN A 42 33.59 45.14 -18.55
N SER A 43 34.76 45.07 -19.19
CA SER A 43 35.50 43.81 -19.44
C SER A 43 36.83 43.74 -18.69
N ASN A 44 37.16 42.57 -18.12
CA ASN A 44 38.50 41.97 -18.27
C ASN A 44 38.54 40.49 -17.84
N GLN A 45 39.62 39.81 -18.24
CA GLN A 45 39.72 38.35 -18.29
C GLN A 45 40.44 37.73 -17.07
N THR A 46 39.92 36.60 -16.59
CA THR A 46 40.73 35.45 -16.13
C THR A 46 39.96 34.17 -16.47
N GLY A 47 40.62 33.18 -17.08
CA GLY A 47 39.95 31.97 -17.56
C GLY A 47 39.61 30.96 -16.45
N GLY A 48 38.38 30.46 -16.47
CA GLY A 48 37.91 29.32 -15.69
C GLY A 48 36.70 28.70 -16.40
N ASN A 49 36.51 27.38 -16.33
CA ASN A 49 35.42 26.71 -17.04
C ASN A 49 34.06 27.18 -16.52
N ALA A 50 33.29 27.82 -17.39
CA ALA A 50 31.95 28.27 -17.08
C ALA A 50 30.98 27.10 -17.10
N ASN A 51 30.68 26.53 -15.93
CA ASN A 51 29.42 25.81 -15.75
C ASN A 51 28.29 26.81 -16.05
N GLY A 52 27.51 26.55 -17.09
CA GLY A 52 26.27 27.30 -17.37
C GLY A 52 25.26 27.11 -16.23
N PRO A 53 24.22 27.97 -16.14
CA PRO A 53 23.21 27.87 -15.10
C PRO A 53 22.44 26.55 -15.18
N ASN A 54 22.83 25.61 -14.32
CA ASN A 54 22.26 24.29 -14.02
C ASN A 54 21.17 23.75 -14.96
N SER A 55 21.55 22.83 -15.83
CA SER A 55 20.64 21.92 -16.54
C SER A 55 20.01 20.84 -15.62
N ALA A 56 19.67 21.20 -14.37
CA ALA A 56 19.28 20.30 -13.30
C ALA A 56 17.84 20.49 -12.79
N ASP A 57 17.15 21.60 -13.09
CA ASP A 57 15.75 21.86 -12.67
C ASP A 57 14.70 21.09 -13.51
N HIS A 58 15.08 19.95 -14.09
CA HIS A 58 14.22 19.13 -14.97
C HIS A 58 14.19 17.62 -14.61
N SER A 59 15.08 17.13 -13.73
CA SER A 59 15.02 15.75 -13.24
C SER A 59 13.89 15.56 -12.22
N VAL A 60 13.18 14.43 -12.30
CA VAL A 60 12.17 14.03 -11.30
C VAL A 60 12.88 13.58 -10.02
N ASP A 61 12.41 14.01 -8.84
CA ASP A 61 12.89 13.50 -7.54
C ASP A 61 12.41 12.05 -7.35
N THR A 62 13.24 11.09 -7.77
CA THR A 62 12.92 9.65 -7.75
C THR A 62 12.70 9.10 -6.34
N ASN A 63 13.23 9.76 -5.31
CA ASN A 63 13.03 9.35 -3.92
C ASN A 63 11.72 9.88 -3.34
N LEU A 64 11.35 11.15 -3.58
CA LEU A 64 10.04 11.68 -3.22
C LEU A 64 8.92 10.96 -3.97
N TYR A 65 9.05 10.78 -5.29
CA TYR A 65 8.01 10.23 -6.16
C TYR A 65 8.08 8.71 -6.35
N SER A 66 9.01 7.99 -5.68
CA SER A 66 9.25 6.55 -5.82
C SER A 66 7.99 5.71 -6.06
N ARG A 67 7.04 5.72 -5.11
CA ARG A 67 5.83 4.88 -5.16
C ARG A 67 4.81 5.31 -6.22
N GLN A 68 4.87 6.57 -6.66
CA GLN A 68 4.03 7.13 -7.72
C GLN A 68 4.63 6.86 -9.11
N ILE A 69 5.96 6.86 -9.26
CA ILE A 69 6.65 6.46 -10.50
C ILE A 69 6.30 5.00 -10.84
N TYR A 70 6.29 4.10 -9.87
CA TYR A 70 5.86 2.71 -10.07
C TYR A 70 4.35 2.54 -10.34
N ALA A 71 3.54 3.60 -10.22
CA ALA A 71 2.09 3.57 -10.41
C ALA A 71 1.59 4.34 -11.66
N LEU A 72 2.37 5.29 -12.20
CA LEU A 72 2.05 6.08 -13.41
C LEU A 72 3.12 5.98 -14.51
N GLY A 73 4.31 5.46 -14.19
CA GLY A 73 5.49 5.52 -15.05
C GLY A 73 6.17 6.90 -15.07
N GLU A 74 7.46 6.91 -15.40
CA GLU A 74 8.28 8.12 -15.50
C GLU A 74 7.81 9.08 -16.60
N SER A 75 7.22 8.55 -17.69
CA SER A 75 6.62 9.35 -18.75
C SER A 75 5.47 10.22 -18.23
N ALA A 76 4.55 9.66 -17.44
CA ALA A 76 3.46 10.44 -16.85
C ALA A 76 3.97 11.50 -15.87
N MET A 77 4.97 11.16 -15.04
CA MET A 77 5.66 12.14 -14.20
C MET A 77 6.24 13.30 -15.02
N THR A 78 6.91 12.99 -16.14
CA THR A 78 7.49 13.99 -17.04
C THR A 78 6.45 14.94 -17.65
N HIS A 79 5.19 14.50 -17.80
CA HIS A 79 4.07 15.36 -18.22
C HIS A 79 3.52 16.20 -17.05
N LEU A 80 3.35 15.62 -15.86
CA LEU A 80 2.98 16.37 -14.63
C LEU A 80 3.98 17.51 -14.35
N ARG A 81 5.28 17.28 -14.56
CA ARG A 81 6.34 18.30 -14.42
C ARG A 81 6.33 19.42 -15.48
N LYS A 82 5.41 19.37 -16.46
CA LYS A 82 5.22 20.41 -17.49
C LYS A 82 3.86 21.10 -17.42
N ALA A 83 2.87 20.47 -16.78
CA ALA A 83 1.48 20.93 -16.78
C ALA A 83 1.22 22.14 -15.86
N SER A 84 0.26 22.98 -16.26
CA SER A 84 -0.28 24.10 -15.51
C SER A 84 -1.78 23.94 -15.25
N VAL A 85 -2.19 23.92 -13.98
CA VAL A 85 -3.57 23.63 -13.55
C VAL A 85 -4.14 24.75 -12.69
N LEU A 86 -5.35 25.22 -13.02
CA LEU A 86 -6.16 26.11 -12.16
C LEU A 86 -7.24 25.30 -11.43
N ILE A 87 -7.38 25.51 -10.13
CA ILE A 87 -8.44 24.94 -9.29
C ILE A 87 -9.28 26.10 -8.77
N SER A 88 -10.53 26.18 -9.23
CA SER A 88 -11.48 27.26 -8.95
C SER A 88 -12.59 26.79 -8.02
N GLY A 89 -12.75 27.48 -6.89
CA GLY A 89 -13.49 27.01 -5.74
C GLY A 89 -12.57 26.20 -4.81
N ILE A 90 -12.29 26.73 -3.61
CA ILE A 90 -11.53 26.03 -2.56
C ILE A 90 -12.49 25.78 -1.38
N GLY A 91 -13.63 25.18 -1.71
CA GLY A 91 -14.46 24.45 -0.75
C GLY A 91 -13.88 23.07 -0.47
N SER A 92 -14.66 22.20 0.15
CA SER A 92 -14.20 20.86 0.55
C SER A 92 -13.69 20.00 -0.62
N VAL A 93 -14.41 19.97 -1.73
CA VAL A 93 -14.02 19.23 -2.94
C VAL A 93 -12.77 19.82 -3.58
N GLY A 94 -12.73 21.14 -3.80
CA GLY A 94 -11.58 21.84 -4.39
C GLY A 94 -10.31 21.76 -3.54
N LEU A 95 -10.45 21.77 -2.21
CA LEU A 95 -9.34 21.59 -1.26
C LEU A 95 -8.72 20.18 -1.36
N GLU A 96 -9.53 19.14 -1.47
CA GLU A 96 -9.05 17.76 -1.71
C GLU A 96 -8.38 17.61 -3.07
N ILE A 97 -8.94 18.22 -4.12
CA ILE A 97 -8.33 18.20 -5.45
C ILE A 97 -6.97 18.89 -5.39
N ALA A 98 -6.87 20.07 -4.77
CA ALA A 98 -5.61 20.79 -4.60
C ALA A 98 -4.58 19.98 -3.80
N LYS A 99 -4.97 19.37 -2.68
CA LYS A 99 -4.12 18.49 -1.86
C LYS A 99 -3.52 17.37 -2.73
N ASN A 100 -4.38 16.60 -3.41
CA ASN A 100 -3.94 15.46 -4.22
C ASN A 100 -3.11 15.88 -5.46
N VAL A 101 -3.48 16.97 -6.15
CA VAL A 101 -2.77 17.46 -7.35
C VAL A 101 -1.38 18.01 -7.02
N ILE A 102 -1.22 18.72 -5.89
CA ILE A 102 0.07 19.25 -5.44
C ILE A 102 0.97 18.09 -4.95
N LEU A 103 0.45 17.13 -4.20
CA LEU A 103 1.17 15.91 -3.83
C LEU A 103 1.64 15.11 -5.05
N GLY A 104 0.80 15.06 -6.10
CA GLY A 104 1.12 14.46 -7.38
C GLY A 104 2.22 15.14 -8.18
N GLY A 105 2.61 16.37 -7.84
CA GLY A 105 3.79 17.01 -8.41
C GLY A 105 3.57 17.80 -9.69
N VAL A 106 2.33 18.17 -10.03
CA VAL A 106 2.02 19.10 -11.13
C VAL A 106 2.82 20.40 -10.96
N ARG A 107 3.61 20.80 -11.97
CA ARG A 107 4.62 21.87 -11.79
C ARG A 107 4.03 23.22 -11.40
N HIS A 108 2.89 23.61 -11.97
CA HIS A 108 2.21 24.86 -11.67
C HIS A 108 0.75 24.62 -11.25
N VAL A 109 0.39 25.08 -10.05
CA VAL A 109 -0.97 24.99 -9.51
C VAL A 109 -1.43 26.38 -9.06
N THR A 110 -2.52 26.87 -9.63
CA THR A 110 -3.18 28.10 -9.16
C THR A 110 -4.43 27.75 -8.38
N LEU A 111 -4.55 28.29 -7.17
CA LEU A 111 -5.75 28.22 -6.36
C LEU A 111 -6.57 29.49 -6.56
N HIS A 112 -7.86 29.35 -6.88
CA HIS A 112 -8.80 30.45 -7.01
C HIS A 112 -10.04 30.21 -6.14
N ASP A 113 -10.45 31.23 -5.38
CA ASP A 113 -11.81 31.29 -4.84
C ASP A 113 -12.23 32.75 -4.60
N GLN A 114 -13.51 33.04 -4.75
CA GLN A 114 -14.12 34.32 -4.39
C GLN A 114 -14.97 34.23 -3.12
N LYS A 115 -15.32 33.02 -2.66
CA LYS A 115 -16.17 32.79 -1.49
C LYS A 115 -15.41 32.99 -0.17
N LEU A 116 -16.17 33.40 0.83
CA LEU A 116 -15.74 33.52 2.22
C LEU A 116 -16.13 32.25 2.99
N LEU A 117 -15.31 31.86 3.97
CA LEU A 117 -15.53 30.70 4.82
C LEU A 117 -16.77 30.88 5.71
N THR A 118 -17.62 29.86 5.78
CA THR A 118 -18.76 29.75 6.69
C THR A 118 -18.58 28.61 7.69
N PHE A 119 -19.42 28.55 8.74
CA PHE A 119 -19.45 27.41 9.66
C PHE A 119 -19.79 26.06 8.98
N GLY A 120 -20.51 26.08 7.85
CA GLY A 120 -20.77 24.87 7.06
C GLY A 120 -19.54 24.36 6.29
N ASP A 121 -18.65 25.26 5.87
CA ASP A 121 -17.40 24.89 5.19
C ASP A 121 -16.46 24.11 6.12
N LEU A 122 -16.41 24.50 7.39
CA LEU A 122 -15.56 23.92 8.44
C LEU A 122 -15.79 22.41 8.72
N SER A 123 -16.89 21.83 8.23
CA SER A 123 -17.12 20.37 8.30
C SER A 123 -16.22 19.57 7.34
N ALA A 124 -15.57 20.24 6.37
CA ALA A 124 -14.65 19.59 5.42
C ALA A 124 -13.56 20.52 4.81
N CYS A 125 -13.38 21.74 5.34
CA CYS A 125 -12.24 22.61 4.99
C CYS A 125 -11.12 22.44 6.03
N PHE A 126 -10.34 21.36 5.93
CA PHE A 126 -9.41 20.90 6.97
C PHE A 126 -8.19 21.78 7.27
N TYR A 127 -7.99 22.89 6.55
CA TYR A 127 -6.98 23.91 6.88
C TYR A 127 -7.58 25.20 7.48
N ALA A 128 -8.85 25.19 7.88
CA ALA A 128 -9.52 26.34 8.48
C ALA A 128 -10.09 26.02 9.88
N ASP A 129 -10.23 27.04 10.71
CA ASP A 129 -10.85 26.97 12.04
C ASP A 129 -11.92 28.07 12.26
N GLU A 130 -12.65 27.98 13.36
CA GLU A 130 -13.73 28.90 13.74
C GLU A 130 -13.34 30.39 13.79
N SER A 131 -12.05 30.74 13.96
CA SER A 131 -11.58 32.13 13.97
C SER A 131 -11.43 32.74 12.57
N MET A 132 -11.38 31.90 11.53
CA MET A 132 -11.18 32.29 10.13
C MET A 132 -12.51 32.49 9.36
N VAL A 133 -13.65 32.33 10.02
CA VAL A 133 -14.98 32.49 9.43
C VAL A 133 -15.15 33.94 8.92
N GLY A 134 -15.47 34.09 7.64
CA GLY A 134 -15.50 35.36 6.93
C GLY A 134 -14.22 35.72 6.15
N GLU A 135 -13.12 34.95 6.26
CA GLU A 135 -11.96 35.08 5.37
C GLU A 135 -12.11 34.25 4.09
N ASN A 136 -11.34 34.57 3.05
CA ASN A 136 -11.36 33.87 1.76
C ASN A 136 -10.76 32.46 1.85
N ARG A 137 -11.48 31.43 1.36
CA ARG A 137 -11.14 30.01 1.55
C ARG A 137 -9.82 29.59 0.87
N ALA A 138 -9.55 30.13 -0.32
CA ALA A 138 -8.29 29.90 -1.03
C ALA A 138 -7.10 30.54 -0.29
N LYS A 139 -7.25 31.79 0.18
CA LYS A 139 -6.23 32.51 0.95
C LYS A 139 -5.86 31.78 2.25
N ILE A 140 -6.84 31.26 2.99
CA ILE A 140 -6.62 30.45 4.20
C ILE A 140 -5.77 29.22 3.86
N SER A 141 -6.20 28.46 2.85
CA SER A 141 -5.64 27.16 2.52
C SER A 141 -4.27 27.24 1.80
N PHE A 142 -3.96 28.37 1.16
CA PHE A 142 -2.81 28.54 0.27
C PHE A 142 -1.48 28.09 0.88
N THR A 143 -1.11 28.62 2.06
CA THR A 143 0.19 28.31 2.69
C THR A 143 0.31 26.83 3.02
N LYS A 144 -0.76 26.23 3.56
CA LYS A 144 -0.77 24.82 3.98
C LYS A 144 -0.79 23.83 2.81
N LEU A 145 -1.35 24.23 1.67
CA LEU A 145 -1.26 23.51 0.41
C LEU A 145 0.14 23.64 -0.22
N ALA A 146 0.72 24.84 -0.26
CA ALA A 146 2.07 25.07 -0.79
C ALA A 146 3.15 24.32 0.02
N GLU A 147 2.97 24.17 1.33
CA GLU A 147 3.82 23.35 2.21
C GLU A 147 3.84 21.84 1.88
N LEU A 148 2.91 21.32 1.05
CA LEU A 148 2.83 19.88 0.76
C LEU A 148 3.95 19.40 -0.17
N ASN A 149 4.40 20.23 -1.11
CA ASN A 149 5.36 19.82 -2.13
C ASN A 149 6.18 21.02 -2.61
N ASP A 150 7.41 21.15 -2.11
CA ASP A 150 8.35 22.22 -2.45
C ASP A 150 8.81 22.18 -3.92
N THR A 151 8.55 21.09 -4.65
CA THR A 151 8.80 21.01 -6.09
C THR A 151 7.67 21.61 -6.94
N VAL A 152 6.56 22.08 -6.32
CA VAL A 152 5.37 22.61 -7.01
C VAL A 152 5.21 24.11 -6.78
N THR A 153 5.11 24.87 -7.87
CA THR A 153 4.87 26.31 -7.80
C THR A 153 3.38 26.59 -7.61
N CYS A 154 2.98 26.81 -6.35
CA CYS A 154 1.64 27.22 -5.99
C CYS A 154 1.45 28.75 -6.14
N THR A 155 0.30 29.17 -6.67
CA THR A 155 -0.10 30.59 -6.79
C THR A 155 -1.55 30.80 -6.33
N LEU A 156 -1.91 32.04 -5.97
CA LEU A 156 -3.23 32.41 -5.43
C LEU A 156 -3.90 33.48 -6.32
N HIS A 157 -5.21 33.32 -6.55
CA HIS A 157 -6.06 34.28 -7.24
C HIS A 157 -7.39 34.46 -6.48
N THR A 158 -7.93 35.68 -6.45
CA THR A 158 -9.19 36.03 -5.76
C THR A 158 -10.15 36.88 -6.60
N GLU A 159 -9.70 37.30 -7.78
CA GLU A 159 -10.49 38.14 -8.70
C GLU A 159 -11.35 37.28 -9.63
N ALA A 160 -12.35 37.90 -10.26
CA ALA A 160 -13.32 37.17 -11.09
C ALA A 160 -12.66 36.60 -12.36
N LEU A 161 -12.89 35.31 -12.60
CA LEU A 161 -12.33 34.60 -13.76
C LEU A 161 -12.82 35.18 -15.09
N ASN A 162 -11.87 35.33 -16.02
CA ASN A 162 -12.06 35.90 -17.34
C ASN A 162 -11.26 35.07 -18.38
N GLU A 163 -11.66 35.17 -19.66
CA GLU A 163 -11.11 34.35 -20.74
C GLU A 163 -9.58 34.47 -20.86
N GLU A 164 -9.05 35.69 -20.73
CA GLU A 164 -7.61 35.98 -20.83
C GLU A 164 -6.80 35.33 -19.71
N PHE A 165 -7.39 35.19 -18.51
CA PHE A 165 -6.74 34.51 -17.38
C PHE A 165 -6.86 32.98 -17.44
N VAL A 166 -7.98 32.42 -17.88
CA VAL A 166 -8.15 30.95 -17.88
C VAL A 166 -7.39 30.25 -19.02
N LYS A 167 -7.21 30.90 -20.17
CA LYS A 167 -6.55 30.28 -21.35
C LYS A 167 -5.06 29.97 -21.16
N GLN A 168 -4.41 30.48 -20.11
CA GLN A 168 -2.99 30.23 -19.81
C GLN A 168 -2.75 28.85 -19.17
N PHE A 169 -3.81 28.18 -18.69
CA PHE A 169 -3.74 26.86 -18.05
C PHE A 169 -3.97 25.75 -19.07
N ASP A 170 -3.39 24.58 -18.82
CA ASP A 170 -3.64 23.37 -19.63
C ASP A 170 -4.96 22.73 -19.26
N LEU A 171 -5.28 22.77 -17.97
CA LEU A 171 -6.51 22.27 -17.36
C LEU A 171 -7.07 23.30 -16.36
N VAL A 172 -8.38 23.53 -16.44
CA VAL A 172 -9.14 24.26 -15.42
C VAL A 172 -10.13 23.31 -14.76
N ILE A 173 -10.07 23.23 -13.44
CA ILE A 173 -10.99 22.45 -12.59
C ILE A 173 -11.90 23.43 -11.85
N VAL A 174 -13.21 23.22 -11.88
CA VAL A 174 -14.20 24.10 -11.24
C VAL A 174 -15.08 23.34 -10.24
N THR A 175 -15.11 23.80 -8.99
CA THR A 175 -16.03 23.34 -7.94
C THR A 175 -16.86 24.48 -7.38
N ASP A 176 -17.88 24.18 -6.58
CA ASP A 176 -18.70 25.15 -5.84
C ASP A 176 -19.41 26.22 -6.70
N SER A 177 -19.41 26.07 -8.03
CA SER A 177 -19.82 27.07 -9.01
C SER A 177 -21.18 26.72 -9.63
N PRO A 178 -22.08 27.69 -9.87
CA PRO A 178 -23.31 27.43 -10.63
C PRO A 178 -22.98 27.04 -12.08
N TRP A 179 -23.81 26.20 -12.69
CA TRP A 179 -23.55 25.69 -14.04
C TRP A 179 -23.48 26.77 -15.13
N GLU A 180 -24.15 27.92 -15.00
CA GLU A 180 -23.97 29.02 -15.97
C GLU A 180 -22.51 29.50 -16.05
N GLU A 181 -21.81 29.49 -14.92
CA GLU A 181 -20.39 29.85 -14.84
C GLU A 181 -19.49 28.69 -15.28
N GLN A 182 -19.81 27.45 -14.90
CA GLN A 182 -19.09 26.27 -15.39
C GLN A 182 -19.16 26.15 -16.92
N ILE A 183 -20.34 26.34 -17.53
CA ILE A 183 -20.55 26.32 -18.98
C ILE A 183 -19.76 27.46 -19.65
N LYS A 184 -19.77 28.66 -19.06
CA LYS A 184 -19.01 29.83 -19.56
C LYS A 184 -17.51 29.53 -19.58
N ILE A 185 -16.96 28.93 -18.52
CA ILE A 185 -15.54 28.55 -18.43
C ILE A 185 -15.24 27.38 -19.38
N ASN A 186 -16.07 26.35 -19.43
CA ASN A 186 -15.92 25.23 -20.36
C ASN A 186 -15.87 25.69 -21.83
N ASN A 187 -16.76 26.60 -22.23
CA ASN A 187 -16.75 27.21 -23.57
C ASN A 187 -15.46 28.01 -23.85
N TRP A 188 -14.91 28.71 -22.85
CA TRP A 188 -13.60 29.38 -22.96
C TRP A 188 -12.46 28.38 -23.16
N MET A 189 -12.43 27.29 -22.38
CA MET A 189 -11.39 26.26 -22.50
C MET A 189 -11.45 25.55 -23.85
N ARG A 190 -12.65 25.14 -24.29
CA ARG A 190 -12.93 24.58 -25.63
C ARG A 190 -12.40 25.48 -26.75
N LYS A 191 -12.70 26.78 -26.70
CA LYS A 191 -12.26 27.79 -27.70
C LYS A 191 -10.74 27.88 -27.86
N HIS A 192 -9.98 27.60 -26.80
CA HIS A 192 -8.51 27.62 -26.81
C HIS A 192 -7.87 26.23 -26.90
N GLY A 193 -8.65 25.16 -27.11
CA GLY A 193 -8.14 23.79 -27.16
C GLY A 193 -7.58 23.28 -25.83
N LYS A 194 -8.07 23.80 -24.71
CA LYS A 194 -7.63 23.48 -23.34
C LYS A 194 -8.67 22.61 -22.62
N LEU A 195 -8.23 21.92 -21.56
CA LEU A 195 -8.97 20.87 -20.88
C LEU A 195 -9.84 21.43 -19.74
N PHE A 196 -10.98 20.78 -19.46
CA PHE A 196 -11.93 21.22 -18.44
C PHE A 196 -12.46 20.05 -17.59
N ILE A 197 -12.54 20.25 -16.28
CA ILE A 197 -13.20 19.32 -15.35
C ILE A 197 -14.07 20.15 -14.39
N SER A 198 -15.22 19.63 -13.98
CA SER A 198 -15.97 20.19 -12.85
C SER A 198 -16.52 19.14 -11.91
N ALA A 199 -16.72 19.51 -10.65
CA ALA A 199 -17.23 18.61 -9.61
C ALA A 199 -17.90 19.38 -8.47
N ASP A 200 -18.86 18.76 -7.79
CA ASP A 200 -19.49 19.35 -6.61
C ASP A 200 -20.03 18.26 -5.66
N ALA A 201 -20.22 18.60 -4.38
CA ALA A 201 -20.75 17.70 -3.35
C ALA A 201 -21.77 18.39 -2.44
N ARG A 202 -22.86 17.69 -2.08
CA ARG A 202 -23.92 18.14 -1.18
C ARG A 202 -24.40 16.96 -0.33
N GLY A 203 -24.08 16.99 0.96
CA GLY A 203 -24.35 15.88 1.89
C GLY A 203 -23.76 14.56 1.38
N LEU A 204 -24.59 13.52 1.27
CA LEU A 204 -24.22 12.19 0.76
C LEU A 204 -24.23 12.07 -0.78
N PHE A 205 -24.29 13.17 -1.52
CA PHE A 205 -24.31 13.20 -2.99
C PHE A 205 -23.11 13.95 -3.57
N SER A 206 -22.61 13.52 -4.72
CA SER A 206 -21.62 14.28 -5.50
C SER A 206 -21.78 14.08 -7.01
N TYR A 207 -21.07 14.89 -7.80
CA TYR A 207 -20.80 14.59 -9.20
C TYR A 207 -19.40 15.01 -9.63
N ALA A 208 -18.92 14.39 -10.71
CA ALA A 208 -17.81 14.88 -11.52
C ALA A 208 -18.22 14.91 -13.00
N PHE A 209 -17.63 15.83 -13.75
CA PHE A 209 -17.77 15.98 -15.20
C PHE A 209 -16.39 16.24 -15.81
N VAL A 210 -16.07 15.53 -16.90
CA VAL A 210 -14.78 15.64 -17.60
C VAL A 210 -15.02 15.99 -19.07
N ASP A 211 -14.33 17.02 -19.56
CA ASP A 211 -14.28 17.42 -20.97
C ASP A 211 -12.83 17.68 -21.40
N LEU A 212 -12.30 16.77 -22.21
CA LEU A 212 -10.93 16.82 -22.74
C LEU A 212 -10.89 17.18 -24.24
N GLY A 213 -11.96 17.79 -24.76
CA GLY A 213 -12.06 18.26 -26.14
C GLY A 213 -12.58 17.23 -27.14
N GLU A 214 -12.66 17.64 -28.41
CA GLU A 214 -13.27 16.85 -29.49
C GLU A 214 -12.49 15.59 -29.86
N LYS A 215 -11.18 15.55 -29.58
CA LYS A 215 -10.32 14.40 -29.91
C LYS A 215 -9.15 14.29 -28.94
N PHE A 216 -9.40 13.73 -27.75
CA PHE A 216 -8.36 13.45 -26.77
C PHE A 216 -7.63 12.14 -27.13
N ALA A 217 -6.30 12.12 -26.99
CA ALA A 217 -5.49 10.91 -27.16
C ALA A 217 -5.21 10.25 -25.80
N VAL A 218 -5.29 8.93 -25.76
CA VAL A 218 -4.98 8.08 -24.60
C VAL A 218 -3.90 7.10 -25.02
N HIS A 219 -2.66 7.31 -24.55
CA HIS A 219 -1.48 6.53 -24.95
C HIS A 219 -1.34 5.21 -24.18
N ASP A 220 -1.87 5.18 -22.96
CA ASP A 220 -2.02 4.01 -22.12
C ASP A 220 -3.48 3.97 -21.65
N VAL A 221 -4.15 2.83 -21.73
CA VAL A 221 -5.59 2.71 -21.46
C VAL A 221 -5.91 2.16 -20.07
N ASP A 222 -4.95 1.53 -19.40
CA ASP A 222 -5.20 0.68 -18.23
C ASP A 222 -4.14 0.80 -17.11
N GLY A 223 -2.96 1.36 -17.40
CA GLY A 223 -1.83 1.46 -16.46
C GLY A 223 -1.15 0.13 -16.14
N GLU A 224 -1.59 -0.99 -16.74
CA GLU A 224 -1.07 -2.33 -16.41
C GLU A 224 0.31 -2.57 -17.04
N THR A 225 1.18 -3.29 -16.34
CA THR A 225 2.41 -3.81 -16.95
C THR A 225 2.08 -5.11 -17.68
N TYR A 226 2.33 -5.16 -18.99
CA TYR A 226 2.08 -6.37 -19.78
C TYR A 226 3.29 -7.30 -19.72
N ASN A 227 3.05 -8.54 -19.29
CA ASN A 227 4.07 -9.58 -19.26
C ASN A 227 4.47 -10.02 -20.68
N GLU A 228 5.70 -10.49 -20.81
CA GLU A 228 6.18 -11.20 -22.00
C GLU A 228 5.60 -12.61 -22.02
N VAL A 229 5.12 -13.04 -23.19
CA VAL A 229 4.69 -14.41 -23.45
C VAL A 229 5.86 -15.17 -24.05
N LEU A 230 6.40 -16.16 -23.32
CA LEU A 230 7.45 -17.05 -23.82
C LEU A 230 6.88 -18.01 -24.87
N LEU A 231 7.61 -18.21 -25.97
CA LEU A 231 7.13 -18.96 -27.13
C LEU A 231 7.89 -20.27 -27.31
N GLU A 232 7.14 -21.36 -27.48
CA GLU A 232 7.67 -22.66 -27.88
C GLU A 232 8.11 -22.56 -29.35
N HIS A 233 7.17 -22.25 -30.24
CA HIS A 233 7.41 -22.07 -31.66
C HIS A 233 6.37 -21.20 -32.37
N VAL A 234 6.71 -20.74 -33.57
CA VAL A 234 5.88 -19.90 -34.44
C VAL A 234 5.78 -20.51 -35.84
N ASN A 235 4.57 -20.64 -36.36
CA ASN A 235 4.29 -21.10 -37.71
C ASN A 235 4.05 -19.90 -38.65
N CYS A 236 4.97 -19.67 -39.59
CA CYS A 236 4.90 -18.54 -40.53
C CYS A 236 3.90 -18.73 -41.68
N GLU A 237 3.42 -19.96 -41.93
CA GLU A 237 2.40 -20.23 -42.95
C GLU A 237 0.98 -20.00 -42.43
N THR A 238 0.67 -20.52 -41.23
CA THR A 238 -0.67 -20.39 -40.62
C THR A 238 -0.82 -19.11 -39.80
N GLY A 239 0.28 -18.49 -39.40
CA GLY A 239 0.31 -17.36 -38.48
C GLY A 239 0.06 -17.75 -37.01
N GLU A 240 0.10 -19.04 -36.68
CA GLU A 240 -0.11 -19.54 -35.31
C GLU A 240 1.17 -19.43 -34.48
N ILE A 241 1.00 -18.99 -33.23
CA ILE A 241 2.04 -18.77 -32.23
C ILE A 241 1.71 -19.65 -31.03
N PHE A 242 2.64 -20.50 -30.63
CA PHE A 242 2.48 -21.49 -29.57
C PHE A 242 3.30 -21.06 -28.34
N THR A 243 2.64 -20.92 -27.19
CA THR A 243 3.30 -20.56 -25.93
C THR A 243 4.12 -21.71 -25.36
N LEU A 244 5.24 -21.40 -24.72
CA LEU A 244 6.05 -22.36 -23.99
C LEU A 244 5.22 -23.09 -22.92
N ASP A 245 5.42 -24.42 -22.80
CA ASP A 245 4.75 -25.32 -21.85
C ASP A 245 3.20 -25.23 -21.81
N LYS A 246 2.60 -24.71 -22.89
CA LYS A 246 1.16 -24.39 -22.99
C LYS A 246 0.65 -23.39 -21.94
N ALA A 247 1.51 -22.45 -21.53
CA ALA A 247 1.15 -21.34 -20.65
C ALA A 247 0.00 -20.49 -21.23
N TYR A 248 -0.80 -19.88 -20.35
CA TYR A 248 -1.89 -19.01 -20.80
C TYR A 248 -1.35 -17.65 -21.29
N HIS A 249 -1.66 -17.24 -22.52
CA HIS A 249 -1.05 -16.05 -23.12
C HIS A 249 -1.60 -14.71 -22.61
N GLY A 250 -2.80 -14.65 -22.02
CA GLY A 250 -3.34 -13.41 -21.43
C GLY A 250 -3.52 -12.25 -22.43
N LEU A 251 -3.92 -12.55 -23.67
CA LEU A 251 -4.15 -11.57 -24.75
C LEU A 251 -5.61 -11.63 -25.20
N GLU A 252 -6.14 -10.51 -25.68
CA GLU A 252 -7.51 -10.36 -26.20
C GLU A 252 -7.54 -10.15 -27.73
N ASP A 253 -8.70 -10.37 -28.36
CA ASP A 253 -8.89 -10.15 -29.80
C ASP A 253 -8.67 -8.66 -30.15
N GLY A 254 -7.68 -8.37 -30.99
CA GLY A 254 -7.31 -7.00 -31.38
C GLY A 254 -6.17 -6.37 -30.55
N ASP A 255 -5.65 -7.06 -29.52
CA ASP A 255 -4.37 -6.70 -28.92
C ASP A 255 -3.25 -6.69 -29.98
N HIS A 256 -2.22 -5.88 -29.78
CA HIS A 256 -1.06 -5.84 -30.68
C HIS A 256 0.18 -6.34 -29.96
N ILE A 257 0.98 -7.18 -30.62
CA ILE A 257 2.26 -7.70 -30.10
C ILE A 257 3.45 -7.28 -30.97
N VAL A 258 4.63 -7.20 -30.35
CA VAL A 258 5.92 -7.28 -31.03
C VAL A 258 6.61 -8.59 -30.69
N PHE A 259 7.49 -9.04 -31.58
CA PHE A 259 8.33 -10.21 -31.39
C PHE A 259 9.72 -9.77 -30.97
N GLU A 260 10.29 -10.44 -29.98
CA GLU A 260 11.59 -10.13 -29.39
C GLU A 260 12.34 -11.44 -29.10
N ASP A 261 13.66 -11.37 -28.92
CA ASP A 261 14.49 -12.52 -28.50
C ASP A 261 14.57 -13.72 -29.48
N PHE A 262 14.16 -13.56 -30.75
CA PHE A 262 14.31 -14.60 -31.77
C PHE A 262 15.73 -14.64 -32.35
N GLU A 263 16.21 -15.84 -32.70
CA GLU A 263 17.47 -16.07 -33.43
C GLU A 263 17.45 -15.43 -34.85
N ILE A 264 16.26 -15.10 -35.37
CA ILE A 264 16.04 -14.50 -36.70
C ILE A 264 15.72 -13.00 -36.57
N ALA A 265 16.72 -12.18 -36.89
CA ALA A 265 16.71 -10.74 -36.60
C ALA A 265 15.63 -9.93 -37.34
N GLU A 266 15.05 -10.47 -38.41
CA GLU A 266 14.00 -9.82 -39.20
C GLU A 266 12.64 -9.89 -38.50
N LEU A 267 12.37 -10.98 -37.77
CA LEU A 267 11.14 -11.14 -37.00
C LEU A 267 11.11 -10.16 -35.81
N ASN A 268 12.27 -9.94 -35.18
CA ASN A 268 12.48 -8.92 -34.13
C ASN A 268 12.29 -7.46 -34.61
N LYS A 269 12.09 -7.24 -35.92
CA LYS A 269 11.85 -5.91 -36.54
C LYS A 269 10.41 -5.74 -37.04
N LEU A 270 9.54 -6.72 -36.81
CA LEU A 270 8.14 -6.65 -37.25
C LEU A 270 7.39 -5.57 -36.47
N THR A 271 6.60 -4.75 -37.18
CA THR A 271 5.76 -3.72 -36.56
C THR A 271 4.70 -4.32 -35.64
N PRO A 272 4.21 -3.59 -34.61
CA PRO A 272 3.14 -4.07 -33.72
C PRO A 272 1.98 -4.68 -34.48
N THR A 273 1.76 -5.98 -34.28
CA THR A 273 0.93 -6.82 -35.13
C THR A 273 -0.33 -7.24 -34.37
N PRO A 274 -1.54 -7.04 -34.92
CA PRO A 274 -2.78 -7.41 -34.25
C PRO A 274 -2.92 -8.93 -34.11
N VAL A 275 -3.42 -9.37 -32.95
CA VAL A 275 -3.63 -10.78 -32.64
C VAL A 275 -5.11 -11.15 -32.67
N LYS A 276 -5.35 -12.44 -32.91
CA LYS A 276 -6.62 -13.10 -32.69
C LYS A 276 -6.41 -14.31 -31.79
N THR A 277 -7.18 -14.37 -30.71
CA THR A 277 -7.19 -15.49 -29.76
C THR A 277 -7.76 -16.75 -30.38
N THR A 278 -7.50 -17.90 -29.76
CA THR A 278 -8.16 -19.15 -30.10
C THR A 278 -8.81 -19.76 -28.85
N ALA A 279 -9.73 -20.72 -29.04
CA ALA A 279 -10.33 -21.48 -27.94
C ALA A 279 -9.30 -22.31 -27.12
N LYS A 280 -8.05 -22.39 -27.58
CA LYS A 280 -6.90 -22.91 -26.84
C LYS A 280 -6.08 -21.72 -26.36
N GLY A 281 -6.21 -21.32 -25.09
CA GLY A 281 -5.51 -20.15 -24.52
C GLY A 281 -3.97 -20.22 -24.46
N HIS A 282 -3.35 -21.20 -25.12
CA HIS A 282 -1.91 -21.37 -25.35
C HIS A 282 -1.53 -21.21 -26.85
N ILE A 283 -2.49 -20.86 -27.70
CA ILE A 283 -2.29 -20.60 -29.13
C ILE A 283 -3.01 -19.31 -29.50
N VAL A 284 -2.26 -18.39 -30.11
CA VAL A 284 -2.75 -17.12 -30.64
C VAL A 284 -2.35 -17.00 -32.12
N ASN A 285 -3.12 -16.29 -32.93
CA ASN A 285 -2.90 -16.18 -34.37
C ASN A 285 -2.74 -14.73 -34.82
N VAL A 286 -1.75 -14.45 -35.69
CA VAL A 286 -1.47 -13.12 -36.28
C VAL A 286 -1.80 -13.03 -37.77
N GLY A 287 -2.57 -14.00 -38.27
CA GLY A 287 -2.95 -14.10 -39.68
C GLY A 287 -1.74 -14.08 -40.61
N LYS A 288 -1.81 -13.27 -41.67
CA LYS A 288 -0.79 -13.20 -42.72
C LYS A 288 0.42 -12.33 -42.39
N ALA A 289 0.54 -11.79 -41.18
CA ALA A 289 1.67 -10.93 -40.81
C ALA A 289 3.03 -11.63 -40.95
N LEU A 290 3.07 -12.96 -40.80
CA LEU A 290 4.28 -13.78 -40.87
C LEU A 290 4.53 -14.42 -42.23
N SER A 291 3.57 -14.37 -43.17
CA SER A 291 3.69 -15.08 -44.47
C SER A 291 4.70 -14.44 -45.44
N VAL A 292 5.39 -13.37 -45.02
CA VAL A 292 6.56 -12.82 -45.71
C VAL A 292 7.84 -13.60 -45.39
N PHE A 293 7.86 -14.36 -44.28
CA PHE A 293 9.05 -15.08 -43.81
C PHE A 293 9.08 -16.55 -44.22
N SER A 294 7.95 -17.17 -44.59
CA SER A 294 7.88 -18.58 -45.02
C SER A 294 8.60 -18.90 -46.33
N SER A 295 9.11 -17.89 -47.04
CA SER A 295 10.01 -18.03 -48.20
C SER A 295 11.50 -17.96 -47.85
N VAL A 296 11.82 -17.61 -46.60
CA VAL A 296 13.19 -17.42 -46.07
C VAL A 296 13.49 -18.43 -44.95
N ILE A 297 12.45 -18.95 -44.29
CA ILE A 297 12.51 -19.81 -43.11
C ILE A 297 11.84 -21.14 -43.44
N ASP A 298 12.60 -22.22 -43.33
CA ASP A 298 12.11 -23.59 -43.54
C ASP A 298 11.70 -24.22 -42.18
N GLY A 299 10.41 -24.51 -42.02
CA GLY A 299 9.84 -25.07 -40.79
C GLY A 299 9.46 -24.05 -39.70
N PRO A 300 8.99 -24.53 -38.53
CA PRO A 300 8.56 -23.68 -37.42
C PRO A 300 9.75 -23.03 -36.71
N ILE A 301 9.65 -21.72 -36.42
CA ILE A 301 10.68 -21.00 -35.66
C ILE A 301 10.50 -21.32 -34.19
N SER A 302 11.38 -22.12 -33.60
CA SER A 302 11.41 -22.34 -32.16
C SER A 302 12.16 -21.23 -31.43
N ARG A 303 11.70 -20.89 -30.21
CA ARG A 303 12.28 -19.88 -29.28
C ARG A 303 12.04 -18.42 -29.70
N GLY A 304 11.52 -17.65 -28.75
CA GLY A 304 11.38 -16.20 -28.81
C GLY A 304 10.39 -15.72 -27.74
N ARG A 305 10.07 -14.42 -27.75
CA ARG A 305 9.06 -13.81 -26.88
C ARG A 305 8.08 -12.97 -27.71
N ALA A 306 6.83 -12.90 -27.26
CA ALA A 306 5.86 -11.92 -27.73
C ALA A 306 5.51 -10.97 -26.58
N ARG A 307 5.52 -9.66 -26.84
CA ARG A 307 5.19 -8.63 -25.84
C ARG A 307 4.08 -7.73 -26.36
N LYS A 308 3.03 -7.56 -25.57
CA LYS A 308 1.88 -6.69 -25.90
C LYS A 308 2.30 -5.22 -25.91
N VAL A 309 1.77 -4.45 -26.86
CA VAL A 309 2.08 -3.02 -27.06
C VAL A 309 0.80 -2.20 -26.93
N LYS A 310 0.88 -1.07 -26.19
CA LYS A 310 -0.25 -0.15 -26.00
C LYS A 310 -0.41 0.72 -27.25
N MET A 311 -1.51 0.51 -27.96
CA MET A 311 -1.88 1.30 -29.13
C MET A 311 -2.74 2.51 -28.68
N PRO A 312 -2.41 3.75 -29.08
CA PRO A 312 -3.17 4.92 -28.65
C PRO A 312 -4.65 4.87 -29.07
N LYS A 313 -5.55 5.08 -28.12
CA LYS A 313 -6.99 5.24 -28.38
C LYS A 313 -7.35 6.72 -28.41
N PHE A 314 -8.38 7.08 -29.18
CA PHE A 314 -8.92 8.43 -29.23
C PHE A 314 -10.32 8.47 -28.62
N ILE A 315 -10.62 9.51 -27.85
CA ILE A 315 -11.89 9.71 -27.16
C ILE A 315 -12.43 11.11 -27.49
N GLU A 316 -13.69 11.16 -27.91
CA GLU A 316 -14.39 12.39 -28.27
C GLU A 316 -15.35 12.80 -27.14
N PHE A 317 -15.20 14.01 -26.60
CA PHE A 317 -16.05 14.56 -25.54
C PHE A 317 -17.07 15.56 -26.09
N LYS A 318 -18.20 15.74 -25.39
CA LYS A 318 -19.15 16.83 -25.62
C LYS A 318 -18.77 18.03 -24.75
N SER A 319 -19.15 19.25 -25.14
CA SER A 319 -19.08 20.39 -24.20
C SER A 319 -20.09 20.19 -23.05
N LEU A 320 -19.88 20.85 -21.91
CA LEU A 320 -20.81 20.79 -20.78
C LEU A 320 -22.24 21.20 -21.17
N ALA A 321 -22.38 22.18 -22.08
CA ALA A 321 -23.67 22.66 -22.58
C ALA A 321 -24.43 21.65 -23.49
N GLU A 322 -23.74 20.62 -23.98
CA GLU A 322 -24.30 19.52 -24.78
C GLU A 322 -24.46 18.27 -23.93
N ALA A 323 -23.48 17.95 -23.07
CA ALA A 323 -23.54 16.85 -22.12
C ALA A 323 -24.69 17.02 -21.11
N LEU A 324 -25.03 18.24 -20.70
CA LEU A 324 -26.23 18.52 -19.88
C LEU A 324 -27.58 18.28 -20.60
N LYS A 325 -27.57 17.94 -21.91
CA LYS A 325 -28.76 17.61 -22.71
C LYS A 325 -28.73 16.17 -23.25
N SER A 326 -27.53 15.63 -23.47
CA SER A 326 -27.27 14.27 -23.92
C SER A 326 -26.10 13.70 -23.09
N PRO A 327 -26.34 13.35 -21.82
CA PRO A 327 -25.28 12.89 -20.93
C PRO A 327 -24.77 11.50 -21.31
N GLU A 328 -23.53 11.23 -20.93
CA GLU A 328 -22.91 9.90 -20.92
C GLU A 328 -22.45 9.64 -19.48
N PHE A 329 -22.99 8.59 -18.86
CA PHE A 329 -22.79 8.31 -17.43
C PHE A 329 -21.82 7.13 -17.22
N MET A 330 -20.91 7.29 -16.26
CA MET A 330 -20.33 6.16 -15.55
C MET A 330 -21.33 5.65 -14.50
N ILE A 331 -21.50 4.33 -14.41
CA ILE A 331 -22.27 3.71 -13.33
C ILE A 331 -21.43 3.73 -12.04
N TRP A 332 -21.98 4.31 -10.98
CA TRP A 332 -21.36 4.38 -9.65
C TRP A 332 -21.59 3.11 -8.83
N ASP A 333 -22.85 2.65 -8.77
CA ASP A 333 -23.26 1.41 -8.14
C ASP A 333 -24.15 0.65 -9.12
N PHE A 334 -23.77 -0.57 -9.49
CA PHE A 334 -24.51 -1.40 -10.44
C PHE A 334 -25.85 -1.90 -9.87
N ALA A 335 -26.06 -1.84 -8.54
CA ALA A 335 -27.37 -2.01 -7.93
C ALA A 335 -28.31 -0.79 -8.08
N LYS A 336 -27.79 0.34 -8.58
CA LYS A 336 -28.51 1.61 -8.79
C LYS A 336 -28.44 2.07 -10.25
N PHE A 337 -28.69 1.18 -11.20
CA PHE A 337 -28.44 1.40 -12.63
C PHE A 337 -29.10 2.67 -13.21
N ASP A 338 -30.34 2.98 -12.83
CA ASP A 338 -31.06 4.20 -13.26
C ASP A 338 -30.68 5.45 -12.44
N GLY A 339 -29.90 5.28 -11.37
CA GLY A 339 -29.47 6.31 -10.44
C GLY A 339 -28.84 7.54 -11.09
N PRO A 340 -27.92 7.41 -12.07
CA PRO A 340 -27.30 8.55 -12.73
C PRO A 340 -28.29 9.48 -13.44
N GLU A 341 -29.37 9.00 -14.07
CA GLU A 341 -30.38 9.89 -14.69
C GLU A 341 -31.17 10.66 -13.61
N HIS A 342 -31.58 9.97 -12.54
CA HIS A 342 -32.27 10.59 -11.41
C HIS A 342 -31.40 11.66 -10.75
N LEU A 343 -30.14 11.35 -10.45
CA LEU A 343 -29.18 12.27 -9.84
C LEU A 343 -28.87 13.46 -10.75
N HIS A 344 -28.64 13.23 -12.04
CA HIS A 344 -28.43 14.29 -13.02
C HIS A 344 -29.54 15.34 -12.95
N ARG A 345 -30.81 14.91 -12.95
CA ARG A 345 -31.99 15.77 -12.87
C ARG A 345 -32.18 16.44 -11.52
N LEU A 346 -31.83 15.78 -10.42
CA LEU A 346 -31.81 16.40 -9.09
C LEU A 346 -30.77 17.53 -8.99
N TRP A 347 -29.59 17.36 -9.60
CA TRP A 347 -28.62 18.45 -9.75
C TRP A 347 -29.14 19.57 -10.67
N GLN A 348 -29.85 19.25 -11.76
CA GLN A 348 -30.51 20.28 -12.59
C GLN A 348 -31.53 21.11 -11.79
N ALA A 349 -32.36 20.47 -10.96
CA ALA A 349 -33.31 21.14 -10.09
C ALA A 349 -32.64 21.96 -8.99
N LEU A 350 -31.50 21.51 -8.44
CA LEU A 350 -30.76 22.25 -7.42
C LEU A 350 -30.24 23.59 -7.95
N TYR A 351 -29.54 23.60 -9.08
CA TYR A 351 -29.01 24.85 -9.62
C TYR A 351 -30.13 25.81 -10.08
N LYS A 352 -31.27 25.29 -10.59
CA LYS A 352 -32.48 26.11 -10.80
C LYS A 352 -32.99 26.72 -9.49
N PHE A 353 -33.14 25.92 -8.43
CA PHE A 353 -33.60 26.36 -7.11
C PHE A 353 -32.68 27.44 -6.54
N GLU A 354 -31.36 27.22 -6.52
CA GLU A 354 -30.37 28.17 -6.02
C GLU A 354 -30.38 29.48 -6.81
N LYS A 355 -30.48 29.39 -8.15
CA LYS A 355 -30.62 30.56 -9.03
C LYS A 355 -31.88 31.37 -8.76
N LYS A 356 -33.00 30.70 -8.46
CA LYS A 356 -34.33 31.29 -8.21
C LYS A 356 -34.48 31.86 -6.80
N HIS A 357 -34.06 31.12 -5.78
CA HIS A 357 -34.27 31.42 -4.36
C HIS A 357 -33.05 32.04 -3.66
N LYS A 358 -31.89 32.11 -4.33
CA LYS A 358 -30.62 32.69 -3.83
C LYS A 358 -30.05 31.99 -2.58
N ARG A 359 -30.40 30.71 -2.42
CA ARG A 359 -29.93 29.79 -1.37
C ARG A 359 -30.27 28.36 -1.80
N SER A 360 -29.60 27.38 -1.21
CA SER A 360 -29.98 25.96 -1.30
C SER A 360 -31.22 25.66 -0.41
N PRO A 361 -31.90 24.52 -0.62
CA PRO A 361 -32.92 24.00 0.30
C PRO A 361 -32.41 23.84 1.75
N LYS A 362 -33.28 24.09 2.73
CA LYS A 362 -32.96 23.93 4.16
C LYS A 362 -32.93 22.46 4.61
N PRO A 363 -32.08 22.09 5.59
CA PRO A 363 -32.07 20.75 6.18
C PRO A 363 -33.47 20.30 6.63
N ARG A 364 -33.88 19.10 6.21
CA ARG A 364 -35.16 18.45 6.55
C ARG A 364 -36.43 19.28 6.27
N SER A 365 -36.37 20.37 5.50
CA SER A 365 -37.52 21.25 5.30
C SER A 365 -38.48 20.76 4.23
N LYS A 366 -39.67 20.30 4.67
CA LYS A 366 -40.76 19.87 3.78
C LYS A 366 -41.21 20.97 2.82
N LYS A 367 -41.21 22.23 3.26
CA LYS A 367 -41.58 23.38 2.43
C LYS A 367 -40.61 23.58 1.27
N ASP A 368 -39.30 23.46 1.54
CA ASP A 368 -38.29 23.60 0.49
C ASP A 368 -38.24 22.37 -0.41
N ALA A 369 -38.58 21.18 0.09
CA ALA A 369 -38.74 19.98 -0.74
C ALA A 369 -39.85 20.12 -1.79
N GLU A 370 -41.02 20.67 -1.45
CA GLU A 370 -42.08 20.96 -2.43
C GLU A 370 -41.66 22.06 -3.44
N LEU A 371 -40.93 23.09 -2.99
CA LEU A 371 -40.38 24.11 -3.89
C LEU A 371 -39.31 23.53 -4.84
N PHE A 372 -38.49 22.60 -4.36
CA PHE A 372 -37.49 21.88 -5.15
C PHE A 372 -38.14 20.89 -6.15
N LYS A 373 -39.24 20.23 -5.74
CA LYS A 373 -40.06 19.35 -6.60
C LYS A 373 -40.60 20.10 -7.82
N ALA A 374 -40.96 21.37 -7.68
CA ALA A 374 -41.36 22.23 -8.81
C ALA A 374 -40.22 22.53 -9.80
N GLU A 375 -38.95 22.59 -9.36
CA GLU A 375 -37.81 22.84 -10.27
C GLU A 375 -37.42 21.60 -11.10
N LEU A 376 -37.93 20.40 -10.76
CA LEU A 376 -37.80 19.20 -11.59
C LEU A 376 -38.61 19.29 -12.89
N GLU A 377 -39.59 20.19 -12.99
CA GLU A 377 -40.32 20.42 -14.24
C GLU A 377 -39.36 20.85 -15.36
N GLY A 378 -39.45 20.18 -16.52
CA GLY A 378 -38.56 20.42 -17.64
C GLY A 378 -37.09 20.03 -17.39
N THR A 379 -36.81 19.07 -16.49
CA THR A 379 -35.47 18.42 -16.39
C THR A 379 -35.36 17.11 -17.17
N GLY A 380 -36.48 16.49 -17.51
CA GLY A 380 -36.57 15.15 -18.12
C GLY A 380 -37.90 14.48 -17.77
N THR A 381 -38.08 13.23 -18.21
CA THR A 381 -39.38 12.52 -18.14
C THR A 381 -39.44 11.30 -17.22
N ALA A 382 -38.31 10.77 -16.74
CA ALA A 382 -38.32 9.64 -15.80
C ALA A 382 -39.00 9.99 -14.46
N GLU A 383 -39.48 8.97 -13.74
CA GLU A 383 -40.07 9.13 -12.40
C GLU A 383 -38.98 8.99 -11.33
N ILE A 384 -38.62 10.09 -10.67
CA ILE A 384 -37.60 10.08 -9.61
C ILE A 384 -38.24 9.55 -8.31
N PRO A 385 -37.67 8.51 -7.66
CA PRO A 385 -38.19 8.01 -6.39
C PRO A 385 -38.30 9.12 -5.33
N GLU A 386 -39.48 9.28 -4.71
CA GLU A 386 -39.74 10.42 -3.81
C GLU A 386 -38.75 10.47 -2.64
N GLN A 387 -38.39 9.33 -2.05
CA GLN A 387 -37.41 9.30 -0.96
C GLN A 387 -36.00 9.73 -1.41
N LEU A 388 -35.61 9.49 -2.67
CA LEU A 388 -34.34 9.98 -3.22
C LEU A 388 -34.37 11.50 -3.39
N MET A 389 -35.47 12.05 -3.93
CA MET A 389 -35.70 13.49 -4.05
C MET A 389 -35.70 14.18 -2.67
N LEU A 390 -36.40 13.61 -1.69
CA LEU A 390 -36.43 14.11 -0.32
C LEU A 390 -35.04 14.05 0.33
N ASN A 391 -34.33 12.92 0.22
CA ASN A 391 -32.97 12.78 0.72
C ASN A 391 -32.02 13.83 0.11
N PHE A 392 -32.15 14.10 -1.19
CA PHE A 392 -31.34 15.10 -1.90
C PHE A 392 -31.64 16.52 -1.41
N SER A 393 -32.91 16.93 -1.42
CA SER A 393 -33.34 18.27 -0.96
C SER A 393 -32.98 18.51 0.52
N TYR A 394 -33.24 17.54 1.40
CA TYR A 394 -32.95 17.65 2.83
C TYR A 394 -31.45 17.72 3.16
N GLN A 395 -30.56 17.39 2.22
CA GLN A 395 -29.11 17.40 2.39
C GLN A 395 -28.41 18.47 1.54
N ALA A 396 -29.15 19.34 0.86
CA ALA A 396 -28.61 20.30 -0.10
C ALA A 396 -27.76 21.45 0.51
N THR A 397 -27.59 21.48 1.83
CA THR A 397 -26.64 22.33 2.58
C THR A 397 -25.61 21.52 3.38
N GLY A 398 -25.65 20.18 3.27
CA GLY A 398 -24.71 19.30 3.94
C GLY A 398 -23.33 19.33 3.30
N ASN A 399 -22.29 19.18 4.13
CA ASN A 399 -20.89 19.17 3.71
C ASN A 399 -20.15 18.10 4.52
N LEU A 400 -19.72 17.02 3.86
CA LEU A 400 -19.15 15.83 4.51
C LEU A 400 -17.73 15.57 3.99
N GLN A 401 -16.76 15.60 4.91
CA GLN A 401 -15.36 15.33 4.58
C GLN A 401 -15.14 13.97 3.90
N PRO A 402 -15.78 12.85 4.30
CA PRO A 402 -15.63 11.57 3.59
C PRO A 402 -16.05 11.63 2.12
N VAL A 403 -17.14 12.35 1.80
CA VAL A 403 -17.64 12.49 0.42
C VAL A 403 -16.71 13.39 -0.40
N ALA A 404 -16.20 14.47 0.19
CA ALA A 404 -15.16 15.30 -0.44
C ALA A 404 -13.86 14.52 -0.70
N SER A 405 -13.46 13.64 0.23
CA SER A 405 -12.30 12.75 0.10
C SER A 405 -12.44 11.78 -1.09
N VAL A 406 -13.65 11.24 -1.31
CA VAL A 406 -14.00 10.42 -2.46
C VAL A 406 -13.94 11.23 -3.76
N ILE A 407 -14.79 12.23 -3.93
CA ILE A 407 -14.93 12.89 -5.23
C ILE A 407 -13.69 13.73 -5.58
N GLY A 408 -13.02 14.33 -4.58
CA GLY A 408 -11.78 15.07 -4.78
C GLY A 408 -10.57 14.17 -5.09
N GLY A 409 -10.52 12.96 -4.51
CA GLY A 409 -9.52 11.95 -4.87
C GLY A 409 -9.70 11.43 -6.30
N PHE A 410 -10.95 11.16 -6.69
CA PHE A 410 -11.31 10.76 -8.06
C PHE A 410 -10.98 11.86 -9.08
N VAL A 411 -11.42 13.10 -8.84
CA VAL A 411 -11.22 14.24 -9.74
C VAL A 411 -9.74 14.62 -9.88
N ALA A 412 -8.94 14.46 -8.82
CA ALA A 412 -7.49 14.64 -8.93
C ALA A 412 -6.82 13.54 -9.78
N GLN A 413 -7.35 12.31 -9.81
CA GLN A 413 -6.88 11.31 -10.77
C GLN A 413 -7.27 11.68 -12.20
N GLU A 414 -8.51 12.12 -12.45
CA GLU A 414 -8.93 12.62 -13.76
C GLU A 414 -8.08 13.82 -14.23
N ALA A 415 -7.66 14.69 -13.31
CA ALA A 415 -6.70 15.76 -13.60
C ALA A 415 -5.32 15.23 -14.03
N PHE A 416 -4.82 14.15 -13.43
CA PHE A 416 -3.61 13.48 -13.91
C PHE A 416 -3.82 12.89 -15.31
N LYS A 417 -4.91 12.15 -15.55
CA LYS A 417 -5.22 11.57 -16.88
C LYS A 417 -5.25 12.63 -17.96
N ALA A 418 -5.94 13.74 -17.70
CA ALA A 418 -6.08 14.89 -18.58
C ALA A 418 -4.72 15.43 -19.05
N VAL A 419 -3.77 15.68 -18.13
CA VAL A 419 -2.49 16.32 -18.47
C VAL A 419 -1.37 15.33 -18.84
N THR A 420 -1.55 14.03 -18.64
CA THR A 420 -0.55 12.99 -18.93
C THR A 420 -0.88 12.09 -20.11
N HIS A 421 -2.12 12.11 -20.60
CA HIS A 421 -2.63 11.18 -21.62
C HIS A 421 -2.48 9.68 -21.23
N HIS A 422 -2.38 9.40 -19.92
CA HIS A 422 -2.10 8.09 -19.36
C HIS A 422 -3.31 7.58 -18.55
N THR A 423 -3.74 6.35 -18.86
CA THR A 423 -4.97 5.68 -18.39
C THR A 423 -6.28 6.30 -18.92
N THR A 424 -7.41 5.57 -18.84
CA THR A 424 -8.67 5.94 -19.51
C THR A 424 -9.49 6.94 -18.68
N PRO A 425 -9.78 8.16 -19.17
CA PRO A 425 -10.59 9.15 -18.46
C PRO A 425 -12.07 8.79 -18.36
N LEU A 426 -12.75 9.37 -17.38
CA LEU A 426 -14.21 9.36 -17.23
C LEU A 426 -14.88 9.94 -18.49
N LYS A 427 -15.82 9.20 -19.08
CA LYS A 427 -16.64 9.65 -20.22
C LYS A 427 -18.13 9.56 -19.85
N GLN A 428 -18.82 10.63 -19.43
CA GLN A 428 -18.35 12.00 -19.20
C GLN A 428 -18.77 12.54 -17.83
N PHE A 429 -19.91 12.08 -17.31
CA PHE A 429 -20.40 12.34 -15.97
C PHE A 429 -20.24 11.12 -15.06
N LEU A 430 -19.84 11.35 -13.81
CA LEU A 430 -20.05 10.45 -12.69
C LEU A 430 -21.01 11.14 -11.72
N TYR A 431 -22.07 10.45 -11.31
CA TYR A 431 -22.97 10.89 -10.24
C TYR A 431 -22.92 9.86 -9.11
N THR A 432 -22.72 10.32 -7.87
CA THR A 432 -22.64 9.44 -6.69
C THR A 432 -23.73 9.75 -5.69
N ASP A 433 -24.20 8.70 -5.01
CA ASP A 433 -24.89 8.81 -3.74
C ASP A 433 -24.37 7.75 -2.76
N SER A 434 -24.58 7.99 -1.47
CA SER A 434 -24.34 7.02 -0.39
C SER A 434 -25.43 7.09 0.67
N CYS A 435 -26.70 7.12 0.24
CA CYS A 435 -27.86 7.25 1.13
C CYS A 435 -27.92 6.18 2.23
N GLU A 436 -27.31 5.01 2.02
CA GLU A 436 -27.19 3.91 2.99
C GLU A 436 -26.42 4.27 4.26
N ALA A 437 -25.65 5.38 4.24
CA ALA A 437 -25.04 5.96 5.44
C ALA A 437 -26.07 6.52 6.43
N LEU A 438 -27.25 6.94 5.96
CA LEU A 438 -28.34 7.38 6.83
C LEU A 438 -28.85 6.19 7.68
N PRO A 439 -28.98 6.34 9.02
CA PRO A 439 -29.62 5.33 9.85
C PRO A 439 -31.11 5.22 9.55
N GLY A 440 -31.65 4.01 9.56
CA GLY A 440 -33.09 3.73 9.40
C GLY A 440 -33.81 3.49 10.72
N ASP A 441 -35.02 2.95 10.63
CA ASP A 441 -35.94 2.68 11.74
C ASP A 441 -35.41 1.69 12.80
N TYR A 442 -34.52 0.78 12.39
CA TYR A 442 -33.73 -0.12 13.25
C TYR A 442 -32.77 0.61 14.21
N SER A 443 -32.55 1.92 14.04
CA SER A 443 -31.58 2.72 14.81
C SER A 443 -32.26 3.82 15.64
N SER A 444 -31.68 4.10 16.81
CA SER A 444 -32.01 5.26 17.65
C SER A 444 -31.73 6.61 16.97
N PHE A 445 -31.09 6.62 15.79
CA PHE A 445 -30.78 7.79 14.97
C PHE A 445 -31.56 7.86 13.63
N ASP A 446 -32.69 7.16 13.51
CA ASP A 446 -33.53 7.10 12.30
C ASP A 446 -33.69 8.45 11.57
N ALA A 447 -33.11 8.55 10.39
CA ALA A 447 -33.10 9.74 9.55
C ALA A 447 -34.49 10.11 9.01
N GLY A 448 -35.44 9.17 8.98
CA GLY A 448 -36.84 9.43 8.65
C GLY A 448 -37.59 10.20 9.75
N LYS A 449 -37.08 10.21 10.98
CA LYS A 449 -37.65 10.94 12.13
C LYS A 449 -37.06 12.35 12.33
N LEU A 450 -35.96 12.70 11.65
CA LEU A 450 -35.29 14.01 11.79
C LEU A 450 -36.14 15.18 11.27
N THR A 451 -36.21 16.25 12.07
CA THR A 451 -36.91 17.51 11.73
C THR A 451 -35.94 18.65 11.39
N GLU A 452 -36.47 19.79 10.89
CA GLU A 452 -35.66 21.01 10.67
C GLU A 452 -34.89 21.44 11.93
N LYS A 453 -35.46 21.21 13.13
CA LYS A 453 -34.87 21.59 14.42
C LYS A 453 -33.69 20.69 14.82
N ASP A 454 -33.74 19.41 14.47
CA ASP A 454 -32.69 18.45 14.81
C ASP A 454 -31.42 18.67 13.97
N CYS A 455 -31.56 19.41 12.87
CA CYS A 455 -30.52 19.79 11.91
C CYS A 455 -30.25 21.31 11.87
N GLU A 456 -30.78 22.08 12.84
CA GLU A 456 -30.64 23.55 12.88
C GLU A 456 -29.17 23.96 13.15
N PRO A 457 -28.52 24.79 12.31
CA PRO A 457 -27.12 25.18 12.49
C PRO A 457 -26.84 25.84 13.84
N ARG A 458 -25.66 25.56 14.43
CA ARG A 458 -25.28 26.03 15.78
C ARG A 458 -24.09 26.99 15.78
N GLN A 459 -23.62 27.42 14.61
CA GLN A 459 -22.39 28.20 14.44
C GLN A 459 -21.17 27.44 14.97
N THR A 460 -21.05 26.18 14.52
CA THR A 460 -19.93 25.28 14.87
C THR A 460 -19.36 24.62 13.62
N ARG A 461 -18.13 24.11 13.69
CA ARG A 461 -17.52 23.34 12.59
C ARG A 461 -18.28 22.09 12.14
N TYR A 462 -19.26 21.61 12.90
CA TYR A 462 -20.04 20.42 12.57
C TYR A 462 -21.39 20.73 11.91
N ASP A 463 -21.73 22.00 11.68
CA ASP A 463 -23.03 22.41 11.13
C ASP A 463 -23.35 21.73 9.78
N GLY A 464 -22.35 21.57 8.90
CA GLY A 464 -22.48 20.88 7.62
C GLY A 464 -22.69 19.36 7.72
N GLN A 465 -22.27 18.72 8.81
CA GLN A 465 -22.52 17.30 9.08
C GLN A 465 -23.84 17.08 9.84
N ALA A 466 -24.18 17.98 10.77
CA ALA A 466 -25.46 17.99 11.47
C ALA A 466 -26.65 18.28 10.54
N ALA A 467 -26.44 19.03 9.44
CA ALA A 467 -27.42 19.20 8.37
C ALA A 467 -27.86 17.86 7.73
N VAL A 468 -27.02 16.81 7.77
CA VAL A 468 -27.32 15.49 7.22
C VAL A 468 -27.89 14.55 8.29
N PHE A 469 -27.13 14.34 9.38
CA PHE A 469 -27.39 13.30 10.38
C PHE A 469 -28.08 13.80 11.67
N GLY A 470 -28.21 15.11 11.85
CA GLY A 470 -28.74 15.73 13.06
C GLY A 470 -27.77 15.71 14.26
N TRP A 471 -28.06 16.58 15.23
CA TRP A 471 -27.17 16.80 16.39
C TRP A 471 -27.05 15.63 17.35
N ALA A 472 -28.06 14.74 17.41
CA ALA A 472 -28.02 13.56 18.27
C ALA A 472 -26.94 12.56 17.79
N PHE A 473 -26.87 12.32 16.48
CA PHE A 473 -25.86 11.47 15.86
C PHE A 473 -24.46 12.09 16.02
N GLN A 474 -24.31 13.40 15.80
CA GLN A 474 -23.04 14.10 16.00
C GLN A 474 -22.51 13.97 17.44
N ALA A 475 -23.40 13.99 18.44
CA ALA A 475 -23.04 13.82 19.84
C ALA A 475 -22.73 12.36 20.24
N ALA A 476 -23.14 11.37 19.44
CA ALA A 476 -22.76 9.97 19.62
C ALA A 476 -21.41 9.67 18.94
N LEU A 477 -21.19 10.21 17.75
CA LEU A 477 -19.94 10.12 16.99
C LEU A 477 -18.77 10.76 17.77
N SER A 478 -19.00 11.86 18.49
CA SER A 478 -17.94 12.50 19.30
C SER A 478 -17.52 11.72 20.54
N LYS A 479 -18.29 10.71 20.98
CA LYS A 479 -17.97 9.86 22.15
C LYS A 479 -17.27 8.54 21.80
N GLN A 480 -17.03 8.28 20.52
CA GLN A 480 -16.54 6.98 20.07
C GLN A 480 -15.09 6.71 20.48
N ASN A 481 -14.79 5.45 20.79
CA ASN A 481 -13.46 4.92 21.08
C ASN A 481 -13.01 3.99 19.96
N TRP A 482 -12.05 4.40 19.12
CA TRP A 482 -11.62 3.61 17.96
C TRP A 482 -10.11 3.37 17.99
N PHE A 483 -9.69 2.20 17.49
CA PHE A 483 -8.29 1.86 17.28
C PHE A 483 -7.97 1.88 15.78
N ILE A 484 -6.93 2.62 15.39
CA ILE A 484 -6.46 2.69 14.02
C ILE A 484 -5.06 2.07 13.96
N VAL A 485 -4.92 1.03 13.14
CA VAL A 485 -3.69 0.25 12.98
C VAL A 485 -3.00 0.68 11.68
N GLY A 486 -1.89 1.39 11.82
CA GLY A 486 -1.14 2.03 10.73
C GLY A 486 -1.42 3.53 10.63
N ALA A 487 -0.35 4.31 10.45
CA ALA A 487 -0.31 5.74 10.23
C ALA A 487 0.34 6.11 8.87
N GLY A 488 0.48 5.12 7.98
CA GLY A 488 0.90 5.29 6.59
C GLY A 488 -0.13 6.03 5.72
N ALA A 489 -0.18 5.72 4.41
CA ALA A 489 -0.99 6.46 3.44
C ALA A 489 -2.48 6.51 3.81
N ILE A 490 -3.10 5.33 3.96
CA ILE A 490 -4.52 5.21 4.33
C ILE A 490 -4.77 5.86 5.69
N GLY A 491 -3.88 5.64 6.66
CA GLY A 491 -3.97 6.22 8.00
C GLY A 491 -4.05 7.74 7.96
N CYS A 492 -3.14 8.40 7.24
CA CYS A 492 -3.14 9.85 7.05
C CYS A 492 -4.49 10.42 6.56
N GLU A 493 -5.13 9.74 5.59
CA GLU A 493 -6.42 10.16 5.04
C GLU A 493 -7.59 9.83 6.00
N LEU A 494 -7.57 8.67 6.68
CA LEU A 494 -8.53 8.33 7.73
C LEU A 494 -8.49 9.33 8.89
N PHE A 495 -7.29 9.69 9.36
CA PHE A 495 -7.08 10.65 10.43
C PHE A 495 -7.68 12.03 10.11
N LYS A 496 -7.46 12.51 8.89
CA LYS A 496 -8.09 13.72 8.35
C LYS A 496 -9.63 13.58 8.34
N ASN A 497 -10.16 12.50 7.75
CA ASN A 497 -11.60 12.27 7.67
C ASN A 497 -12.24 12.24 9.08
N MET A 498 -11.74 11.39 9.97
CA MET A 498 -12.19 11.24 11.36
C MET A 498 -12.10 12.55 12.15
N ALA A 499 -11.03 13.33 11.98
CA ALA A 499 -10.87 14.59 12.69
C ALA A 499 -11.91 15.64 12.25
N MET A 500 -12.22 15.72 10.95
CA MET A 500 -13.26 16.62 10.43
C MET A 500 -14.68 16.14 10.78
N MET A 501 -14.91 14.83 10.77
CA MET A 501 -16.16 14.23 11.27
C MET A 501 -16.40 14.55 12.75
N GLY A 502 -15.34 14.80 13.53
CA GLY A 502 -15.40 15.01 14.97
C GLY A 502 -15.43 13.71 15.77
N LEU A 503 -14.91 12.62 15.21
CA LEU A 503 -14.79 11.33 15.90
C LEU A 503 -13.91 11.51 17.15
N ALA A 504 -14.35 11.00 18.30
CA ALA A 504 -13.70 11.21 19.60
C ALA A 504 -13.50 12.69 20.04
N ALA A 505 -14.23 13.66 19.46
CA ALA A 505 -14.11 15.08 19.81
C ALA A 505 -14.91 15.50 21.07
N GLY A 506 -15.48 14.54 21.80
CA GLY A 506 -16.29 14.73 23.00
C GLY A 506 -15.70 14.04 24.23
N ASN A 507 -16.22 14.39 25.40
CA ASN A 507 -15.81 13.74 26.65
C ASN A 507 -16.19 12.24 26.64
N GLY A 508 -15.21 11.38 26.91
CA GLY A 508 -15.36 9.91 26.92
C GLY A 508 -14.99 9.19 25.61
N GLY A 509 -14.76 9.92 24.51
CA GLY A 509 -14.22 9.36 23.26
C GLY A 509 -12.70 9.51 23.15
N LEU A 510 -12.04 8.56 22.48
CA LEU A 510 -10.59 8.49 22.26
C LEU A 510 -10.25 7.71 20.98
N LEU A 511 -9.42 8.30 20.11
CA LEU A 511 -8.74 7.57 19.04
C LEU A 511 -7.40 7.04 19.54
N LYS A 512 -7.21 5.72 19.53
CA LYS A 512 -5.90 5.08 19.74
C LYS A 512 -5.28 4.84 18.36
N VAL A 513 -4.04 5.26 18.15
CA VAL A 513 -3.33 5.15 16.87
C VAL A 513 -1.98 4.48 17.10
N THR A 514 -1.69 3.38 16.41
CA THR A 514 -0.35 2.77 16.45
C THR A 514 0.28 2.65 15.07
N ASP A 515 1.57 2.92 15.00
CA ASP A 515 2.43 2.66 13.84
C ASP A 515 3.88 2.52 14.34
N PRO A 516 4.58 1.40 14.07
CA PRO A 516 5.94 1.19 14.54
C PRO A 516 6.99 2.00 13.78
N ASP A 517 6.68 2.53 12.60
CA ASP A 517 7.67 3.05 11.65
C ASP A 517 8.06 4.51 11.94
N THR A 518 9.18 4.90 11.33
CA THR A 518 9.57 6.30 11.15
C THR A 518 9.16 6.83 9.78
N ILE A 519 9.09 8.16 9.64
CA ILE A 519 8.74 8.84 8.39
C ILE A 519 9.95 8.85 7.45
N GLU A 520 9.79 8.34 6.23
CA GLU A 520 10.79 8.42 5.14
C GLU A 520 10.51 9.62 4.20
N VAL A 521 11.49 10.01 3.36
CA VAL A 521 11.25 10.95 2.24
C VAL A 521 10.22 10.38 1.24
N SER A 522 10.29 9.06 0.98
CA SER A 522 9.37 8.33 0.07
C SER A 522 7.90 8.46 0.47
N ASN A 523 7.63 8.80 1.74
CA ASN A 523 6.29 8.81 2.31
C ASN A 523 5.55 10.11 1.96
N LEU A 524 6.27 11.23 1.86
CA LEU A 524 5.72 12.59 1.83
C LEU A 524 4.77 12.84 0.64
N ASN A 525 5.02 12.19 -0.51
CA ASN A 525 4.18 12.25 -1.71
C ASN A 525 2.74 11.72 -1.51
N ARG A 526 2.44 10.96 -0.44
CA ARG A 526 1.07 10.46 -0.14
C ARG A 526 0.67 10.49 1.34
N GLN A 527 1.61 10.75 2.25
CA GLN A 527 1.36 10.82 3.70
C GLN A 527 1.35 12.29 4.13
N PHE A 528 0.31 13.00 3.67
CA PHE A 528 0.25 14.46 3.64
C PHE A 528 0.22 15.16 5.02
N LEU A 529 0.13 14.40 6.11
CA LEU A 529 0.24 14.90 7.48
C LEU A 529 1.69 15.23 7.90
N PHE A 530 2.66 14.77 7.13
CA PHE A 530 4.09 14.87 7.43
C PHE A 530 4.76 15.94 6.55
N ARG A 531 5.94 16.42 6.96
CA ARG A 531 6.76 17.38 6.21
C ARG A 531 8.23 16.91 6.19
N ARG A 532 9.08 17.48 5.33
CA ARG A 532 10.53 17.15 5.30
C ARG A 532 11.20 17.25 6.70
N PRO A 533 10.88 18.22 7.58
CA PRO A 533 11.41 18.27 8.95
C PRO A 533 10.88 17.21 9.93
N ASP A 534 9.97 16.31 9.51
CA ASP A 534 9.47 15.19 10.31
C ASP A 534 10.08 13.82 9.92
N VAL A 535 10.90 13.76 8.88
CA VAL A 535 11.65 12.55 8.49
C VAL A 535 12.47 12.04 9.68
N GLY A 536 12.44 10.72 9.91
CA GLY A 536 13.04 10.05 11.06
C GLY A 536 12.22 10.04 12.36
N LYS A 537 11.11 10.80 12.46
CA LYS A 537 10.18 10.74 13.61
C LYS A 537 9.15 9.61 13.43
N LYS A 538 8.53 9.14 14.52
CA LYS A 538 7.47 8.11 14.46
C LYS A 538 6.22 8.63 13.74
N LYS A 539 5.67 7.82 12.83
CA LYS A 539 4.49 8.21 12.01
C LYS A 539 3.28 8.54 12.89
N SER A 540 2.97 7.70 13.87
CA SER A 540 1.80 7.84 14.77
C SER A 540 1.83 9.13 15.60
N GLU A 541 2.98 9.51 16.16
CA GLU A 541 3.13 10.74 16.96
C GLU A 541 2.88 12.01 16.15
N VAL A 542 3.45 12.07 14.94
CA VAL A 542 3.29 13.23 14.05
C VAL A 542 1.86 13.27 13.49
N ALA A 543 1.29 12.12 13.14
CA ALA A 543 -0.10 12.02 12.68
C ALA A 543 -1.09 12.52 13.74
N ALA A 544 -0.98 12.06 14.99
CA ALA A 544 -1.79 12.53 16.11
C ALA A 544 -1.65 14.05 16.35
N ARG A 545 -0.43 14.59 16.20
CA ARG A 545 -0.18 16.05 16.28
C ARG A 545 -0.85 16.82 15.13
N SER A 546 -0.88 16.27 13.93
CA SER A 546 -1.55 16.88 12.77
C SER A 546 -3.08 16.78 12.86
N MET A 547 -3.63 15.70 13.42
CA MET A 547 -5.07 15.61 13.74
C MET A 547 -5.55 16.73 14.66
N LYS A 548 -4.78 17.03 15.71
CA LYS A 548 -5.04 18.14 16.64
C LYS A 548 -4.94 19.53 15.97
N GLN A 549 -4.27 19.66 14.83
CA GLN A 549 -4.27 20.91 14.04
C GLN A 549 -5.55 21.05 13.21
N PHE A 550 -6.04 19.96 12.61
CA PHE A 550 -7.33 19.98 11.90
C PHE A 550 -8.50 20.22 12.86
N ASN A 551 -8.49 19.57 14.02
CA ASN A 551 -9.53 19.67 15.03
C ASN A 551 -8.96 19.51 16.46
N PRO A 552 -8.75 20.63 17.19
CA PRO A 552 -8.22 20.61 18.56
C PRO A 552 -9.05 19.78 19.56
N ALA A 553 -10.34 19.55 19.31
CA ALA A 553 -11.21 18.81 20.21
C ALA A 553 -11.02 17.28 20.16
N VAL A 554 -10.52 16.73 19.05
CA VAL A 554 -10.36 15.27 18.84
C VAL A 554 -9.39 14.67 19.85
N ASN A 555 -9.85 13.77 20.72
CA ASN A 555 -8.96 13.07 21.64
C ASN A 555 -8.21 11.96 20.90
N VAL A 556 -6.88 11.99 20.95
CA VAL A 556 -6.01 11.03 20.26
C VAL A 556 -4.81 10.65 21.12
N GLN A 557 -4.49 9.35 21.13
CA GLN A 557 -3.33 8.74 21.77
C GLN A 557 -2.49 8.06 20.69
N ALA A 558 -1.23 8.50 20.55
CA ALA A 558 -0.24 7.80 19.74
C ALA A 558 0.42 6.65 20.53
N LEU A 559 0.71 5.57 19.82
CA LEU A 559 1.41 4.36 20.24
C LEU A 559 2.41 3.98 19.13
N SER A 560 3.40 3.15 19.43
CA SER A 560 4.42 2.73 18.46
C SER A 560 4.73 1.22 18.47
N ASP A 561 3.84 0.44 19.07
CA ASP A 561 3.97 -1.01 19.18
C ASP A 561 3.40 -1.68 17.93
N ILE A 562 4.15 -2.65 17.38
CA ILE A 562 3.70 -3.54 16.32
C ILE A 562 2.47 -4.31 16.83
N VAL A 563 1.38 -4.42 16.06
CA VAL A 563 0.20 -5.17 16.48
C VAL A 563 0.35 -6.65 16.10
N SER A 564 0.79 -7.46 17.05
CA SER A 564 1.04 -8.90 16.86
C SER A 564 0.87 -9.68 18.16
N GLU A 565 1.00 -11.01 18.10
CA GLU A 565 0.91 -11.90 19.27
C GLU A 565 2.00 -11.60 20.33
N ALA A 566 3.12 -10.97 19.94
CA ALA A 566 4.19 -10.57 20.86
C ALA A 566 3.82 -9.36 21.74
N THR A 567 2.85 -8.54 21.33
CA THR A 567 2.47 -7.28 22.00
C THR A 567 1.10 -7.34 22.68
N GLU A 568 0.54 -8.54 22.89
CA GLU A 568 -0.70 -8.75 23.67
C GLU A 568 -0.61 -8.22 25.12
N SER A 569 0.59 -7.96 25.65
CA SER A 569 0.77 -7.28 26.93
C SER A 569 0.27 -5.83 26.90
N VAL A 570 0.45 -5.14 25.76
CA VAL A 570 -0.02 -3.79 25.48
C VAL A 570 -1.47 -3.83 24.96
N PHE A 571 -1.71 -4.66 23.94
CA PHE A 571 -3.01 -4.84 23.28
C PHE A 571 -3.83 -5.96 23.94
N ASN A 572 -3.95 -5.88 25.27
CA ASN A 572 -4.59 -6.85 26.15
C ASN A 572 -6.14 -6.75 26.16
N ASP A 573 -6.79 -7.60 26.96
CA ASP A 573 -8.26 -7.61 27.12
C ASP A 573 -8.81 -6.24 27.55
N ASP A 574 -8.16 -5.57 28.50
CA ASP A 574 -8.57 -4.27 29.02
C ASP A 574 -8.42 -3.15 27.95
N PHE A 575 -7.51 -3.30 26.97
CA PHE A 575 -7.35 -2.38 25.85
C PHE A 575 -8.51 -2.45 24.84
N PHE A 576 -8.89 -3.66 24.43
CA PHE A 576 -9.88 -3.91 23.38
C PHE A 576 -11.33 -3.78 23.88
N ASN A 577 -11.61 -4.18 25.12
CA ASN A 577 -12.95 -4.08 25.73
C ASN A 577 -13.46 -2.62 25.86
N GLN A 578 -12.60 -1.62 25.65
CA GLN A 578 -12.93 -0.19 25.67
C GLN A 578 -13.35 0.37 24.29
N LEU A 579 -13.21 -0.42 23.22
CA LEU A 579 -13.38 0.06 21.84
C LEU A 579 -14.83 -0.09 21.35
N ASN A 580 -15.21 0.77 20.40
CA ASN A 580 -16.42 0.66 19.60
C ASN A 580 -16.14 0.12 18.19
N GLY A 581 -14.88 0.11 17.75
CA GLY A 581 -14.46 -0.45 16.46
C GLY A 581 -12.97 -0.26 16.17
N VAL A 582 -12.53 -0.86 15.06
CA VAL A 582 -11.14 -0.84 14.58
C VAL A 582 -11.09 -0.47 13.09
N CYS A 583 -10.06 0.27 12.67
CA CYS A 583 -9.76 0.54 11.26
C CYS A 583 -8.34 0.09 10.92
N ASN A 584 -8.19 -0.67 9.83
CA ASN A 584 -6.90 -1.06 9.29
C ASN A 584 -6.43 -0.09 8.20
N ALA A 585 -5.17 0.34 8.33
CA ALA A 585 -4.41 1.13 7.38
C ALA A 585 -3.05 0.45 7.07
N LEU A 586 -3.10 -0.88 7.02
CA LEU A 586 -1.95 -1.80 6.91
C LEU A 586 -1.46 -1.97 5.47
N ASP A 587 -0.27 -2.54 5.31
CA ASP A 587 0.36 -2.85 4.01
C ASP A 587 0.52 -4.37 3.75
N ASN A 588 0.57 -5.19 4.79
CA ASN A 588 0.75 -6.64 4.73
C ASN A 588 -0.52 -7.43 5.10
N VAL A 589 -0.58 -8.72 4.73
CA VAL A 589 -1.76 -9.60 4.97
C VAL A 589 -1.75 -10.24 6.35
N GLU A 590 -0.57 -10.47 6.94
CA GLU A 590 -0.45 -11.14 8.24
C GLU A 590 -1.03 -10.29 9.38
N ALA A 591 -0.66 -9.01 9.46
CA ALA A 591 -1.20 -8.08 10.44
C ALA A 591 -2.72 -7.89 10.27
N ARG A 592 -3.24 -7.87 9.04
CA ARG A 592 -4.69 -7.83 8.77
C ARG A 592 -5.39 -9.06 9.36
N ARG A 593 -4.88 -10.26 9.07
CA ARG A 593 -5.39 -11.53 9.61
C ARG A 593 -5.26 -11.60 11.14
N TYR A 594 -4.24 -10.99 11.74
CA TYR A 594 -4.14 -10.90 13.20
C TYR A 594 -5.21 -9.97 13.78
N VAL A 595 -5.35 -8.75 13.26
CA VAL A 595 -6.38 -7.80 13.72
C VAL A 595 -7.80 -8.35 13.53
N ASP A 596 -8.08 -9.03 12.41
CA ASP A 596 -9.37 -9.71 12.17
C ASP A 596 -9.68 -10.74 13.27
N ARG A 597 -8.72 -11.62 13.61
CA ARG A 597 -8.88 -12.57 14.74
C ARG A 597 -9.18 -11.86 16.05
N ARG A 598 -8.55 -10.71 16.34
CA ARG A 598 -8.84 -9.91 17.54
C ARG A 598 -10.24 -9.29 17.48
N CYS A 599 -10.66 -8.73 16.35
CA CYS A 599 -11.97 -8.12 16.18
C CYS A 599 -13.12 -9.13 16.29
N VAL A 600 -12.96 -10.33 15.72
CA VAL A 600 -13.89 -11.46 15.93
C VAL A 600 -13.97 -11.86 17.40
N TYR A 601 -12.83 -12.03 18.06
CA TYR A 601 -12.76 -12.43 19.48
C TYR A 601 -13.37 -11.37 20.43
N TYR A 602 -13.14 -10.08 20.22
CA TYR A 602 -13.75 -9.02 21.02
C TYR A 602 -15.15 -8.57 20.50
N GLN A 603 -15.67 -9.17 19.42
CA GLN A 603 -16.93 -8.80 18.78
C GLN A 603 -17.01 -7.30 18.43
N LEU A 604 -15.95 -6.78 17.80
CA LEU A 604 -15.81 -5.39 17.36
C LEU A 604 -16.00 -5.26 15.84
N PRO A 605 -16.64 -4.19 15.35
CA PRO A 605 -16.58 -3.80 13.94
C PRO A 605 -15.15 -3.55 13.49
N LEU A 606 -14.78 -4.09 12.33
CA LEU A 606 -13.52 -3.83 11.65
C LEU A 606 -13.81 -3.24 10.26
N LEU A 607 -13.17 -2.12 9.97
CA LEU A 607 -13.15 -1.51 8.64
C LEU A 607 -11.78 -1.76 8.01
N GLU A 608 -11.75 -2.57 6.97
CA GLU A 608 -10.55 -3.01 6.25
C GLU A 608 -10.43 -2.29 4.90
N SER A 609 -9.20 -2.02 4.45
CA SER A 609 -8.96 -1.34 3.18
C SER A 609 -7.55 -1.56 2.61
N GLY A 610 -7.44 -1.56 1.28
CA GLY A 610 -6.19 -1.76 0.55
C GLY A 610 -6.06 -0.85 -0.67
N THR A 611 -4.82 -0.61 -1.10
CA THR A 611 -4.49 0.16 -2.31
C THR A 611 -3.24 -0.41 -3.00
N MET A 612 -3.28 -0.52 -4.33
CA MET A 612 -2.14 -0.88 -5.18
C MET A 612 -2.18 -0.04 -6.46
N GLY A 613 -1.35 1.00 -6.54
CA GLY A 613 -1.36 1.98 -7.62
C GLY A 613 -2.71 2.69 -7.75
N ALA A 614 -3.36 2.53 -8.90
CA ALA A 614 -4.71 3.02 -9.15
C ALA A 614 -5.83 2.11 -8.59
N LYS A 615 -5.51 0.88 -8.16
CA LYS A 615 -6.48 -0.10 -7.64
C LYS A 615 -6.68 0.06 -6.13
N GLY A 616 -7.87 -0.22 -5.63
CA GLY A 616 -8.16 -0.24 -4.20
C GLY A 616 -9.44 -0.98 -3.85
N ASN A 617 -9.61 -1.26 -2.55
CA ASN A 617 -10.77 -1.94 -2.01
C ASN A 617 -11.11 -1.48 -0.58
N THR A 618 -12.37 -1.67 -0.18
CA THR A 618 -12.83 -1.56 1.21
C THR A 618 -13.68 -2.76 1.57
N GLN A 619 -13.55 -3.26 2.80
CA GLN A 619 -14.38 -4.34 3.34
C GLN A 619 -14.90 -3.98 4.72
N VAL A 620 -16.19 -4.24 4.96
CA VAL A 620 -16.83 -4.08 6.27
C VAL A 620 -16.99 -5.45 6.92
N VAL A 621 -16.43 -5.59 8.12
CA VAL A 621 -16.60 -6.76 8.98
C VAL A 621 -17.43 -6.32 10.21
N PHE A 622 -18.69 -6.74 10.28
CA PHE A 622 -19.66 -6.30 11.29
C PHE A 622 -20.15 -7.47 12.18
N PRO A 623 -20.05 -7.34 13.53
CA PRO A 623 -20.35 -8.42 14.47
C PRO A 623 -21.73 -9.04 14.33
N HIS A 624 -21.78 -10.39 14.37
CA HIS A 624 -22.97 -11.23 14.26
C HIS A 624 -23.77 -11.03 12.95
N LEU A 625 -23.16 -10.46 11.90
CA LEU A 625 -23.83 -10.16 10.64
C LEU A 625 -23.03 -10.63 9.41
N THR A 626 -21.78 -10.19 9.27
CA THR A 626 -20.94 -10.49 8.10
C THR A 626 -19.96 -11.62 8.37
N GLU A 627 -19.34 -12.15 7.31
CA GLU A 627 -18.07 -12.85 7.39
C GLU A 627 -16.94 -11.96 7.93
N SER A 628 -15.79 -12.56 8.26
CA SER A 628 -14.57 -11.86 8.68
C SER A 628 -13.56 -11.74 7.53
N TYR A 629 -12.53 -10.90 7.64
CA TYR A 629 -11.49 -10.81 6.59
C TYR A 629 -10.77 -12.16 6.39
N GLY A 630 -10.52 -12.91 7.47
CA GLY A 630 -9.95 -14.26 7.41
C GLY A 630 -10.91 -15.36 6.93
N SER A 631 -12.15 -15.03 6.54
CA SER A 631 -13.11 -16.01 6.00
C SER A 631 -12.91 -16.30 4.51
N THR A 632 -12.19 -15.43 3.80
CA THR A 632 -11.83 -15.60 2.38
C THR A 632 -10.30 -15.74 2.22
N SER A 633 -9.89 -16.35 1.09
CA SER A 633 -8.47 -16.53 0.75
C SER A 633 -8.14 -15.76 -0.51
N ASP A 634 -7.38 -14.67 -0.35
CA ASP A 634 -6.67 -14.02 -1.45
C ASP A 634 -5.71 -15.01 -2.13
N PRO A 635 -5.46 -14.91 -3.46
CA PRO A 635 -4.46 -15.71 -4.15
C PRO A 635 -3.06 -15.51 -3.52
N PRO A 636 -2.27 -16.58 -3.30
CA PRO A 636 -0.91 -16.45 -2.79
C PRO A 636 0.00 -15.73 -3.79
N GLU A 637 1.08 -15.11 -3.30
CA GLU A 637 2.17 -14.67 -4.17
C GLU A 637 2.75 -15.88 -4.94
N SER A 638 3.03 -15.69 -6.22
CA SER A 638 3.63 -16.73 -7.06
C SER A 638 5.14 -16.84 -6.76
N GLU A 639 5.51 -17.74 -5.87
CA GLU A 639 6.93 -18.00 -5.56
C GLU A 639 7.67 -18.56 -6.79
N THR A 640 8.92 -18.14 -6.98
CA THR A 640 9.76 -18.62 -8.08
C THR A 640 10.46 -19.91 -7.67
N PRO A 641 10.42 -20.99 -8.48
CA PRO A 641 11.07 -22.26 -8.17
C PRO A 641 12.55 -22.11 -7.78
N VAL A 642 12.99 -22.89 -6.79
CA VAL A 642 14.33 -22.76 -6.21
C VAL A 642 15.40 -23.09 -7.25
N CYS A 643 15.17 -24.07 -8.13
CA CYS A 643 16.08 -24.39 -9.23
C CYS A 643 16.19 -23.24 -10.26
N THR A 644 15.11 -22.49 -10.49
CA THR A 644 15.11 -21.30 -11.38
C THR A 644 15.95 -20.18 -10.78
N LEU A 645 15.81 -19.88 -9.47
CA LEU A 645 16.64 -18.87 -8.80
C LEU A 645 18.12 -19.30 -8.72
N LYS A 646 18.37 -20.56 -8.35
CA LYS A 646 19.71 -21.09 -8.06
C LYS A 646 20.54 -21.40 -9.32
N ASN A 647 19.92 -21.95 -10.37
CA ASN A 647 20.63 -22.53 -11.52
C ASN A 647 20.13 -22.05 -12.90
N PHE A 648 18.85 -21.68 -13.07
CA PHE A 648 18.25 -21.45 -14.39
C PHE A 648 17.41 -20.16 -14.50
N PRO A 649 17.97 -18.97 -14.21
CA PRO A 649 17.26 -17.71 -14.43
C PRO A 649 17.06 -17.43 -15.93
N TYR A 650 15.90 -16.86 -16.26
CA TYR A 650 15.55 -16.42 -17.62
C TYR A 650 14.85 -15.04 -17.67
N GLN A 651 14.58 -14.44 -16.52
CA GLN A 651 13.98 -13.10 -16.36
C GLN A 651 14.74 -12.34 -15.26
N ILE A 652 14.85 -11.02 -15.43
CA ILE A 652 15.59 -10.11 -14.53
C ILE A 652 15.09 -10.16 -13.08
N GLN A 653 13.81 -10.47 -12.86
CA GLN A 653 13.24 -10.67 -11.53
C GLN A 653 13.88 -11.85 -10.76
N HIS A 654 14.31 -12.92 -11.46
CA HIS A 654 14.92 -14.09 -10.85
C HIS A 654 16.36 -13.78 -10.40
N THR A 655 17.09 -12.95 -11.15
CA THR A 655 18.44 -12.50 -10.75
C THR A 655 18.39 -11.44 -9.67
N ILE A 656 17.37 -10.58 -9.62
CA ILE A 656 17.15 -9.63 -8.51
C ILE A 656 16.79 -10.38 -7.22
N GLN A 657 15.88 -11.36 -7.27
CA GLN A 657 15.54 -12.19 -6.10
C GLN A 657 16.76 -12.95 -5.58
N TRP A 658 17.53 -13.60 -6.48
CA TRP A 658 18.81 -14.24 -6.13
C TRP A 658 19.81 -13.25 -5.51
N ALA A 659 19.93 -12.03 -6.05
CA ALA A 659 20.85 -11.02 -5.53
C ALA A 659 20.42 -10.50 -4.15
N ARG A 660 19.12 -10.38 -3.87
CA ARG A 660 18.59 -10.09 -2.53
C ARG A 660 18.90 -11.23 -1.55
N SER A 661 18.78 -12.50 -1.96
CA SER A 661 19.24 -13.63 -1.14
C SER A 661 20.75 -13.54 -0.88
N LYS A 662 21.57 -13.20 -1.87
CA LYS A 662 23.03 -13.03 -1.68
C LYS A 662 23.41 -11.85 -0.80
N PHE A 663 22.61 -10.78 -0.75
CA PHE A 663 22.78 -9.74 0.27
C PHE A 663 22.56 -10.31 1.69
N ALA A 664 21.46 -11.04 1.91
CA ALA A 664 21.15 -11.64 3.21
C ALA A 664 22.19 -12.69 3.64
N ASP A 665 22.56 -13.62 2.74
CA ASP A 665 23.58 -14.65 2.95
C ASP A 665 24.91 -14.07 3.44
N HIS A 666 25.36 -12.96 2.83
CA HIS A 666 26.71 -12.43 3.01
C HIS A 666 26.84 -11.29 4.03
N PHE A 667 25.74 -10.59 4.36
CA PHE A 667 25.77 -9.41 5.22
C PHE A 667 24.80 -9.44 6.42
N THR A 668 23.75 -10.27 6.38
CA THR A 668 22.77 -10.37 7.47
C THR A 668 22.91 -11.69 8.24
N SER A 669 22.54 -12.82 7.63
CA SER A 669 22.37 -14.10 8.32
C SER A 669 23.68 -14.69 8.85
N VAL A 670 24.80 -14.41 8.18
CA VAL A 670 26.15 -14.78 8.67
C VAL A 670 26.50 -14.05 9.98
N ALA A 671 26.07 -12.78 10.11
CA ALA A 671 26.31 -11.95 11.29
C ALA A 671 25.44 -12.38 12.47
N GLU A 672 24.15 -12.63 12.21
CA GLU A 672 23.21 -13.16 13.20
C GLU A 672 23.67 -14.53 13.72
N THR A 673 24.05 -15.43 12.82
CA THR A 673 24.54 -16.78 13.17
C THR A 673 25.79 -16.71 14.03
N ALA A 674 26.76 -15.87 13.65
CA ALA A 674 27.97 -15.63 14.44
C ALA A 674 27.61 -15.07 15.83
N ASN A 675 26.81 -14.01 15.89
CA ASN A 675 26.43 -13.38 17.16
C ASN A 675 25.64 -14.33 18.08
N GLN A 676 24.74 -15.17 17.55
CA GLN A 676 24.04 -16.20 18.33
C GLN A 676 24.99 -17.23 18.96
N TYR A 677 26.12 -17.52 18.32
CA TYR A 677 27.16 -18.39 18.87
C TYR A 677 28.02 -17.65 19.91
N LEU A 678 28.36 -16.38 19.67
CA LEU A 678 29.11 -15.53 20.61
C LEU A 678 28.33 -15.25 21.90
N ASP A 679 27.01 -15.09 21.81
CA ASP A 679 26.13 -14.74 22.95
C ASP A 679 25.85 -15.93 23.88
N ASP A 680 25.60 -17.14 23.34
CA ASP A 680 25.36 -18.36 24.11
C ASP A 680 25.81 -19.62 23.35
N VAL A 681 27.10 -19.94 23.48
CA VAL A 681 27.72 -21.16 22.94
C VAL A 681 26.99 -22.43 23.40
N ASN A 682 26.52 -22.48 24.65
CA ASN A 682 25.93 -23.71 25.21
C ASN A 682 24.53 -23.95 24.64
N GLY A 683 23.67 -22.93 24.62
CA GLY A 683 22.37 -23.00 23.97
C GLY A 683 22.48 -23.14 22.45
N PHE A 684 23.50 -22.57 21.81
CA PHE A 684 23.76 -22.77 20.38
C PHE A 684 24.09 -24.23 20.08
N LEU A 685 25.04 -24.83 20.80
CA LEU A 685 25.38 -26.25 20.66
C LEU A 685 24.20 -27.17 21.03
N GLY A 686 23.39 -26.78 22.03
CA GLY A 686 22.15 -27.47 22.40
C GLY A 686 21.08 -27.46 21.29
N ARG A 687 20.90 -26.34 20.57
CA ARG A 687 20.07 -26.28 19.36
C ARG A 687 20.68 -27.14 18.25
N LEU A 688 21.98 -27.04 18.04
CA LEU A 688 22.72 -27.73 16.99
C LEU A 688 22.59 -29.26 17.10
N GLN A 689 22.56 -29.82 18.32
CA GLN A 689 22.33 -31.27 18.51
C GLN A 689 21.04 -31.79 17.85
N GLN A 690 19.98 -30.97 17.80
CA GLN A 690 18.65 -31.34 17.29
C GLN A 690 18.56 -31.32 15.74
N MET A 691 19.58 -30.82 15.05
CA MET A 691 19.62 -30.68 13.58
C MET A 691 20.13 -31.94 12.86
N THR A 692 19.89 -32.04 11.55
CA THR A 692 20.47 -33.12 10.71
C THR A 692 21.99 -32.93 10.50
N VAL A 693 22.68 -33.98 10.04
CA VAL A 693 24.13 -33.91 9.75
C VAL A 693 24.43 -32.84 8.69
N SER A 694 23.62 -32.75 7.63
CA SER A 694 23.73 -31.72 6.59
C SER A 694 23.66 -30.30 7.17
N GLN A 695 22.61 -30.02 7.97
CA GLN A 695 22.39 -28.72 8.62
C GLN A 695 23.53 -28.35 9.59
N LYS A 696 24.01 -29.33 10.38
CA LYS A 696 25.16 -29.15 11.28
C LYS A 696 26.41 -28.74 10.50
N ILE A 697 26.71 -29.43 9.40
CA ILE A 697 27.88 -29.15 8.56
C ILE A 697 27.76 -27.76 7.92
N GLU A 698 26.60 -27.38 7.39
CA GLU A 698 26.37 -26.08 6.77
C GLU A 698 26.54 -24.92 7.76
N LEU A 699 25.87 -25.00 8.92
CA LEU A 699 25.91 -23.97 9.95
C LEU A 699 27.32 -23.80 10.55
N LEU A 700 28.04 -24.91 10.78
CA LEU A 700 29.41 -24.86 11.30
C LEU A 700 30.42 -24.38 10.25
N ARG A 701 30.22 -24.66 8.95
CA ARG A 701 31.02 -24.06 7.87
C ARG A 701 30.81 -22.55 7.78
N ALA A 702 29.58 -22.07 7.92
CA ALA A 702 29.28 -20.64 7.93
C ALA A 702 29.98 -19.93 9.10
N LEU A 703 29.93 -20.52 10.30
CA LEU A 703 30.66 -20.02 11.48
C LEU A 703 32.18 -20.03 11.30
N ASN A 704 32.77 -21.10 10.74
CA ASN A 704 34.21 -21.16 10.47
C ASN A 704 34.63 -20.07 9.47
N LYS A 705 33.90 -19.89 8.36
CA LYS A 705 34.13 -18.80 7.41
C LYS A 705 34.07 -17.42 8.08
N ALA A 706 33.04 -17.17 8.89
CA ALA A 706 32.84 -15.86 9.52
C ALA A 706 33.90 -15.53 10.58
N LEU A 707 34.26 -16.49 11.43
CA LEU A 707 35.10 -16.25 12.61
C LEU A 707 36.57 -16.62 12.43
N ILE A 708 36.92 -17.35 11.36
CA ILE A 708 38.27 -17.91 11.14
C ILE A 708 38.73 -17.70 9.69
N ASP A 709 38.08 -18.33 8.70
CA ASP A 709 38.69 -18.51 7.37
C ASP A 709 38.61 -17.27 6.47
N GLU A 710 37.57 -16.44 6.61
CA GLU A 710 37.30 -15.25 5.79
C GLU A 710 37.12 -13.96 6.64
N CYS A 711 37.66 -13.96 7.86
CA CYS A 711 37.62 -12.82 8.76
C CYS A 711 38.64 -11.75 8.31
N PRO A 712 38.22 -10.55 7.85
CA PRO A 712 39.13 -9.53 7.35
C PRO A 712 39.95 -8.88 8.48
N SER A 713 41.22 -8.58 8.21
CA SER A 713 42.10 -7.81 9.12
C SER A 713 42.25 -6.34 8.71
N SER A 714 41.84 -6.00 7.49
CA SER A 714 41.94 -4.68 6.86
C SER A 714 40.80 -4.45 5.87
N ALA A 715 40.61 -3.21 5.43
CA ALA A 715 39.63 -2.90 4.38
C ALA A 715 40.12 -3.39 2.99
N GLU A 716 41.43 -3.50 2.79
CA GLU A 716 42.06 -4.16 1.65
C GLU A 716 41.66 -5.65 1.57
N ASP A 717 41.57 -6.36 2.70
CA ASP A 717 41.06 -7.74 2.73
C ASP A 717 39.59 -7.82 2.30
N CYS A 718 38.76 -6.81 2.62
CA CYS A 718 37.38 -6.73 2.17
C CYS A 718 37.27 -6.56 0.64
N VAL A 719 38.15 -5.76 0.03
CA VAL A 719 38.25 -5.66 -1.43
C VAL A 719 38.69 -6.98 -2.05
N LYS A 720 39.64 -7.68 -1.42
CA LYS A 720 40.06 -9.02 -1.87
C LYS A 720 38.91 -10.02 -1.79
N TRP A 721 38.20 -10.09 -0.67
CA TRP A 721 37.04 -10.96 -0.49
C TRP A 721 35.93 -10.67 -1.52
N ALA A 722 35.62 -9.40 -1.79
CA ALA A 722 34.64 -9.02 -2.81
C ALA A 722 35.07 -9.42 -4.24
N ARG A 723 36.36 -9.30 -4.55
CA ARG A 723 36.94 -9.73 -5.81
C ARG A 723 36.94 -11.26 -5.96
N ASP A 724 37.29 -12.00 -4.91
CA ASP A 724 37.21 -13.47 -4.88
C ASP A 724 35.75 -13.96 -4.99
N LEU A 725 34.79 -13.23 -4.39
CA LEU A 725 33.35 -13.51 -4.48
C LEU A 725 32.81 -13.34 -5.91
N PHE A 726 33.20 -12.28 -6.64
CA PHE A 726 32.85 -12.11 -8.05
C PHE A 726 33.24 -13.36 -8.86
N ASP A 727 34.45 -13.87 -8.63
CA ASP A 727 34.94 -15.06 -9.30
C ASP A 727 34.14 -16.31 -8.92
N SER A 728 33.69 -16.46 -7.66
CA SER A 728 32.81 -17.56 -7.27
C SER A 728 31.51 -17.54 -8.07
N LEU A 729 30.76 -16.44 -7.95
CA LEU A 729 29.37 -16.34 -8.40
C LEU A 729 29.24 -16.28 -9.93
N TYR A 730 30.10 -15.51 -10.60
CA TYR A 730 29.93 -15.17 -12.03
C TYR A 730 30.87 -15.94 -12.97
N ARG A 731 31.87 -16.65 -12.43
CA ARG A 731 32.82 -17.45 -13.22
C ARG A 731 32.86 -18.92 -12.81
N ASN A 732 33.21 -19.21 -11.55
CA ASN A 732 33.52 -20.57 -11.09
C ASN A 732 32.26 -21.44 -10.98
N GLU A 733 31.19 -20.93 -10.37
CA GLU A 733 29.89 -21.61 -10.29
C GLU A 733 29.29 -21.84 -11.68
N ILE A 734 29.49 -20.91 -12.62
CA ILE A 734 29.06 -21.04 -14.02
C ILE A 734 29.90 -22.07 -14.78
N MET A 735 31.21 -22.11 -14.57
CA MET A 735 32.10 -23.16 -15.13
C MET A 735 31.74 -24.55 -14.59
N GLN A 736 31.38 -24.66 -13.30
CA GLN A 736 30.88 -25.92 -12.73
C GLN A 736 29.53 -26.31 -13.36
N LEU A 737 28.59 -25.37 -13.51
CA LEU A 737 27.29 -25.62 -14.12
C LEU A 737 27.40 -26.07 -15.58
N LEU A 738 28.34 -25.51 -16.35
CA LEU A 738 28.62 -25.92 -17.73
C LEU A 738 29.41 -27.24 -17.84
N HIS A 739 30.21 -27.60 -16.84
CA HIS A 739 30.81 -28.95 -16.75
C HIS A 739 29.74 -30.01 -16.45
N ASN A 740 28.79 -29.68 -15.57
CA ASN A 740 27.63 -30.51 -15.26
C ASN A 740 26.63 -30.63 -16.42
N PHE A 741 26.43 -29.56 -17.19
CA PHE A 741 25.50 -29.52 -18.32
C PHE A 741 26.13 -28.82 -19.55
N PRO A 742 26.87 -29.55 -20.41
CA PRO A 742 27.53 -28.97 -21.57
C PRO A 742 26.59 -28.16 -22.51
N PRO A 743 27.07 -27.09 -23.18
CA PRO A 743 26.24 -26.25 -24.06
C PRO A 743 25.51 -26.99 -25.18
N ASP A 744 26.07 -28.11 -25.64
CA ASP A 744 25.58 -28.98 -26.71
C ASP A 744 24.75 -30.18 -26.20
N GLN A 745 24.59 -30.34 -24.88
CA GLN A 745 23.88 -31.47 -24.28
C GLN A 745 22.44 -31.60 -24.78
N VAL A 746 22.03 -32.84 -25.05
CA VAL A 746 20.63 -33.22 -25.34
C VAL A 746 20.01 -34.01 -24.18
N THR A 747 18.69 -33.90 -24.05
CA THR A 747 17.87 -34.71 -23.15
C THR A 747 17.70 -36.13 -23.70
N SER A 748 17.15 -37.04 -22.89
CA SER A 748 16.77 -38.39 -23.31
C SER A 748 15.74 -38.45 -24.45
N GLN A 749 15.10 -37.31 -24.78
CA GLN A 749 14.17 -37.15 -25.91
C GLN A 749 14.82 -36.49 -27.15
N GLY A 750 16.14 -36.25 -27.13
CA GLY A 750 16.89 -35.67 -28.25
C GLY A 750 16.78 -34.13 -28.40
N GLN A 751 16.07 -33.46 -27.50
CA GLN A 751 15.98 -31.99 -27.47
C GLN A 751 17.21 -31.38 -26.78
N LYS A 752 17.65 -30.18 -27.16
CA LYS A 752 18.73 -29.46 -26.46
C LYS A 752 18.33 -29.17 -25.01
N PHE A 753 19.19 -29.52 -24.04
CA PHE A 753 18.98 -29.24 -22.61
C PHE A 753 18.79 -27.75 -22.35
N TRP A 754 19.65 -26.92 -22.95
CA TRP A 754 19.55 -25.47 -22.95
C TRP A 754 18.50 -24.99 -23.98
N SER A 755 17.23 -25.04 -23.56
CA SER A 755 16.07 -24.61 -24.34
C SER A 755 14.92 -24.12 -23.43
N GLY A 756 13.96 -23.39 -24.02
CA GLY A 756 12.84 -22.80 -23.28
C GLY A 756 13.31 -21.85 -22.18
N THR A 757 12.92 -22.13 -20.94
CA THR A 757 13.36 -21.40 -19.73
C THR A 757 14.83 -21.62 -19.35
N LYS A 758 15.53 -22.62 -19.92
CA LYS A 758 16.94 -22.88 -19.63
C LYS A 758 17.85 -22.16 -20.63
N ARG A 759 18.18 -20.90 -20.33
CA ARG A 759 19.16 -20.11 -21.11
C ARG A 759 20.58 -20.62 -20.79
N CYS A 760 21.39 -20.91 -21.81
CA CYS A 760 22.77 -21.38 -21.61
C CYS A 760 23.63 -20.22 -21.09
N PRO A 761 24.31 -20.37 -19.93
CA PRO A 761 25.13 -19.31 -19.40
C PRO A 761 26.53 -19.28 -20.03
N HIS A 762 27.24 -18.18 -19.85
CA HIS A 762 28.68 -18.05 -20.10
C HIS A 762 29.39 -17.44 -18.88
N PRO A 763 30.60 -17.91 -18.50
CA PRO A 763 31.34 -17.37 -17.36
C PRO A 763 31.87 -15.96 -17.69
N LEU A 764 31.79 -15.04 -16.73
CA LEU A 764 32.39 -13.71 -16.85
C LEU A 764 33.83 -13.72 -16.37
N ASN A 765 34.69 -12.93 -17.02
CA ASN A 765 35.97 -12.54 -16.45
C ASN A 765 35.80 -11.14 -15.88
N PHE A 766 36.41 -10.90 -14.71
CA PHE A 766 36.43 -9.56 -14.13
C PHE A 766 37.20 -8.60 -15.04
N ASP A 767 36.68 -7.38 -15.11
CA ASP A 767 37.27 -6.26 -15.82
C ASP A 767 37.00 -5.05 -14.93
N VAL A 768 38.06 -4.36 -14.52
CA VAL A 768 37.97 -3.23 -13.61
C VAL A 768 37.54 -1.94 -14.32
N ASP A 769 37.65 -1.90 -15.65
CA ASP A 769 37.25 -0.78 -16.48
C ASP A 769 35.78 -0.92 -16.95
N ASN A 770 35.12 -2.05 -16.62
CA ASN A 770 33.67 -2.21 -16.69
C ASN A 770 33.01 -1.66 -15.40
N PRO A 771 32.14 -0.61 -15.48
CA PRO A 771 31.57 0.02 -14.29
C PRO A 771 30.78 -0.93 -13.38
N GLU A 772 30.06 -1.90 -13.93
CA GLU A 772 29.19 -2.79 -13.13
C GLU A 772 29.98 -3.89 -12.42
N HIS A 773 31.09 -4.31 -13.01
CA HIS A 773 32.06 -5.19 -12.37
C HIS A 773 32.72 -4.48 -11.17
N LEU A 774 33.13 -3.22 -11.35
CA LEU A 774 33.72 -2.40 -10.29
C LEU A 774 32.70 -2.08 -9.18
N GLU A 775 31.46 -1.72 -9.53
CA GLU A 775 30.41 -1.41 -8.56
C GLU A 775 30.07 -2.59 -7.66
N PHE A 776 30.00 -3.82 -8.21
CA PHE A 776 29.86 -5.03 -7.40
C PHE A 776 31.00 -5.18 -6.38
N VAL A 777 32.25 -5.01 -6.80
CA VAL A 777 33.41 -5.15 -5.91
C VAL A 777 33.47 -4.02 -4.87
N TYR A 778 33.13 -2.78 -5.26
CA TYR A 778 33.08 -1.63 -4.36
C TYR A 778 32.00 -1.79 -3.28
N SER A 779 30.74 -1.97 -3.69
CA SER A 779 29.61 -2.13 -2.76
C SER A 779 29.78 -3.36 -1.84
N ALA A 780 30.18 -4.52 -2.39
CA ALA A 780 30.41 -5.71 -1.58
C ALA A 780 31.56 -5.55 -0.57
N ALA A 781 32.65 -4.86 -0.94
CA ALA A 781 33.76 -4.58 -0.03
C ALA A 781 33.38 -3.58 1.08
N PHE A 782 32.58 -2.56 0.74
CA PHE A 782 32.06 -1.57 1.67
C PHE A 782 31.19 -2.23 2.76
N LEU A 783 30.21 -3.04 2.32
CA LEU A 783 29.32 -3.80 3.20
C LEU A 783 30.10 -4.82 4.04
N ARG A 784 31.08 -5.52 3.45
CA ARG A 784 31.96 -6.45 4.18
C ARG A 784 32.79 -5.74 5.26
N ALA A 785 33.23 -4.49 5.04
CA ALA A 785 33.93 -3.73 6.06
C ALA A 785 33.00 -3.32 7.22
N GLN A 786 31.81 -2.80 6.92
CA GLN A 786 30.80 -2.43 7.93
C GLN A 786 30.41 -3.62 8.82
N LEU A 787 30.17 -4.79 8.22
CA LEU A 787 29.83 -6.04 8.91
C LEU A 787 30.84 -6.42 10.02
N TYR A 788 32.13 -6.22 9.78
CA TYR A 788 33.21 -6.51 10.73
C TYR A 788 33.65 -5.30 11.57
N ASN A 789 32.92 -4.17 11.49
CA ASN A 789 33.25 -2.90 12.16
C ASN A 789 34.64 -2.36 11.76
N ILE A 790 34.99 -2.48 10.47
CA ILE A 790 36.17 -1.91 9.82
C ILE A 790 35.73 -0.66 9.03
N GLU A 791 36.56 0.38 9.01
CA GLU A 791 36.31 1.59 8.20
C GLU A 791 36.44 1.26 6.70
N PRO A 792 35.39 1.45 5.87
CA PRO A 792 35.41 1.08 4.45
C PRO A 792 36.28 2.03 3.63
N ILE A 793 36.83 1.53 2.52
CA ILE A 793 37.50 2.38 1.51
C ILE A 793 36.41 3.09 0.69
N SER A 794 36.14 4.36 1.04
CA SER A 794 35.16 5.22 0.35
C SER A 794 35.65 5.85 -0.95
N ASP A 795 36.82 5.45 -1.46
CA ASP A 795 37.38 5.87 -2.75
C ASP A 795 37.32 4.72 -3.77
N PRO A 796 36.40 4.76 -4.75
CA PRO A 796 36.32 3.77 -5.81
C PRO A 796 37.62 3.64 -6.64
N ILE A 797 38.45 4.69 -6.72
CA ILE A 797 39.71 4.65 -7.48
C ILE A 797 40.74 3.80 -6.74
N LYS A 798 40.86 3.95 -5.41
CA LYS A 798 41.67 3.03 -4.58
C LYS A 798 41.15 1.60 -4.65
N VAL A 799 39.83 1.38 -4.61
CA VAL A 799 39.24 0.03 -4.76
C VAL A 799 39.56 -0.57 -6.13
N ALA A 800 39.43 0.19 -7.22
CA ALA A 800 39.81 -0.24 -8.57
C ALA A 800 41.30 -0.62 -8.67
N HIS A 801 42.19 0.17 -8.06
CA HIS A 801 43.62 -0.16 -8.03
C HIS A 801 43.90 -1.50 -7.34
N LEU A 802 43.28 -1.73 -6.17
CA LEU A 802 43.39 -2.98 -5.41
C LEU A 802 42.78 -4.16 -6.18
N ALA A 803 41.59 -4.00 -6.74
CA ALA A 803 40.90 -5.03 -7.53
C ALA A 803 41.70 -5.47 -8.77
N ARG A 804 42.36 -4.52 -9.45
CA ARG A 804 43.25 -4.78 -10.61
C ARG A 804 44.51 -5.57 -10.24
N ALA A 805 44.96 -5.50 -8.99
CA ALA A 805 46.18 -6.17 -8.52
C ALA A 805 45.97 -7.63 -8.08
N ILE A 806 44.71 -8.09 -7.95
CA ILE A 806 44.38 -9.43 -7.47
C ILE A 806 44.36 -10.44 -8.62
N ILE A 807 45.23 -11.45 -8.52
CA ILE A 807 45.31 -12.55 -9.50
C ILE A 807 44.45 -13.71 -9.00
N SER A 808 43.39 -14.00 -9.74
CA SER A 808 42.50 -15.13 -9.55
C SER A 808 43.22 -16.49 -9.64
N PRO A 809 42.92 -17.47 -8.78
CA PRO A 809 43.35 -18.85 -8.98
C PRO A 809 42.62 -19.49 -10.18
N GLU A 810 43.29 -20.43 -10.85
CA GLU A 810 42.69 -21.27 -11.90
C GLU A 810 41.58 -22.15 -11.29
N PHE A 811 40.34 -22.03 -11.78
CA PHE A 811 39.25 -22.89 -11.34
C PHE A 811 39.20 -24.19 -12.14
N LYS A 812 38.98 -25.31 -11.44
CA LYS A 812 38.78 -26.63 -12.03
C LYS A 812 37.48 -27.22 -11.51
N PRO A 813 36.48 -27.52 -12.38
CA PRO A 813 35.27 -28.19 -11.98
C PRO A 813 35.55 -29.50 -11.24
N ARG A 814 34.67 -29.85 -10.31
CA ARG A 814 34.73 -31.11 -9.55
C ARG A 814 33.79 -32.13 -10.17
N GLU A 815 34.29 -33.35 -10.33
CA GLU A 815 33.47 -34.50 -10.71
C GLU A 815 32.48 -34.89 -9.61
N GLY A 816 31.36 -35.49 -10.01
CA GLY A 816 30.38 -36.08 -9.09
C GLY A 816 29.47 -35.09 -8.33
N ILE A 817 29.63 -33.77 -8.52
CA ILE A 817 28.64 -32.79 -8.02
C ILE A 817 27.31 -33.03 -8.71
N LYS A 818 26.22 -33.17 -7.93
CA LYS A 818 24.85 -33.15 -8.44
C LYS A 818 24.31 -31.72 -8.40
N ILE A 819 23.69 -31.29 -9.49
CA ILE A 819 22.96 -30.02 -9.58
C ILE A 819 21.52 -30.38 -9.95
N ALA A 820 20.56 -30.01 -9.11
CA ALA A 820 19.14 -30.29 -9.33
C ALA A 820 18.58 -29.47 -10.51
N VAL A 821 17.88 -30.15 -11.43
CA VAL A 821 17.18 -29.55 -12.57
C VAL A 821 15.75 -29.17 -12.21
N THR A 822 15.16 -29.84 -11.23
CA THR A 822 13.81 -29.58 -10.69
C THR A 822 13.82 -29.43 -9.16
N ASP A 823 12.82 -28.76 -8.60
CA ASP A 823 12.71 -28.62 -7.14
C ASP A 823 12.45 -29.96 -6.42
N ALA A 824 11.84 -30.93 -7.11
CA ALA A 824 11.72 -32.31 -6.62
C ALA A 824 13.08 -33.01 -6.51
N GLU A 825 13.99 -32.79 -7.47
CA GLU A 825 15.38 -33.24 -7.33
C GLU A 825 16.14 -32.47 -6.25
N ALA A 826 15.83 -31.18 -6.02
CA ALA A 826 16.48 -30.40 -4.97
C ALA A 826 16.13 -31.00 -3.59
N ALA A 827 14.83 -31.15 -3.29
CA ALA A 827 14.35 -31.77 -2.06
C ALA A 827 14.91 -33.18 -1.87
N ALA A 828 14.91 -34.02 -2.91
CA ALA A 828 15.45 -35.38 -2.83
C ALA A 828 16.97 -35.45 -2.59
N ASN A 829 17.74 -34.44 -3.03
CA ASN A 829 19.18 -34.36 -2.70
C ASN A 829 19.41 -33.87 -1.27
N ASP A 830 18.59 -32.94 -0.77
CA ASP A 830 18.68 -32.42 0.59
C ASP A 830 18.23 -33.47 1.63
N GLU A 831 17.23 -34.29 1.32
CA GLU A 831 16.80 -35.45 2.12
C GLU A 831 17.85 -36.59 2.14
N ALA A 832 18.52 -36.85 1.02
CA ALA A 832 19.49 -37.95 0.92
C ALA A 832 20.76 -37.71 1.75
N GLY A 833 21.21 -36.46 1.85
CA GLY A 833 22.34 -36.05 2.69
C GLY A 833 23.72 -36.64 2.30
N PRO A 834 24.80 -36.22 3.00
CA PRO A 834 26.14 -36.76 2.82
C PRO A 834 26.42 -37.91 3.81
N GLU A 835 25.90 -39.10 3.55
CA GLU A 835 26.22 -40.30 4.34
C GLU A 835 27.69 -40.74 4.13
N GLY A 836 28.47 -40.82 5.22
CA GLY A 836 29.83 -41.38 5.17
C GLY A 836 30.75 -40.94 6.31
N ASP A 837 31.80 -41.74 6.52
CA ASP A 837 32.87 -41.58 7.52
C ASP A 837 33.62 -40.23 7.42
N ASP A 838 33.59 -39.55 6.26
CA ASP A 838 34.19 -38.23 6.08
C ASP A 838 33.31 -37.06 6.57
N SER A 839 32.00 -37.26 6.71
CA SER A 839 31.08 -36.24 7.25
C SER A 839 31.31 -36.01 8.75
N GLU A 840 31.58 -37.08 9.51
CA GLU A 840 31.89 -36.97 10.94
C GLU A 840 33.26 -36.31 11.18
N LYS A 841 34.30 -36.72 10.45
CA LYS A 841 35.63 -36.07 10.50
C LYS A 841 35.58 -34.58 10.17
N LEU A 842 34.70 -34.18 9.23
CA LEU A 842 34.49 -32.78 8.91
C LEU A 842 33.78 -32.03 10.04
N LEU A 843 32.75 -32.62 10.66
CA LEU A 843 32.11 -32.05 11.85
C LEU A 843 33.10 -31.87 13.00
N ASP A 844 33.93 -32.88 13.29
CA ASP A 844 34.96 -32.79 14.34
C ASP A 844 35.98 -31.68 14.04
N THR A 845 36.41 -31.55 12.78
CA THR A 845 37.33 -30.49 12.34
C THR A 845 36.71 -29.10 12.55
N LEU A 846 35.48 -28.89 12.09
CA LEU A 846 34.78 -27.61 12.20
C LEU A 846 34.49 -27.22 13.67
N ASN A 847 34.13 -28.19 14.51
CA ASN A 847 33.93 -27.98 15.94
C ASN A 847 35.26 -27.70 16.66
N MET A 848 36.33 -28.45 16.35
CA MET A 848 37.65 -28.24 16.94
C MET A 848 38.24 -26.87 16.60
N ASN A 849 37.99 -26.36 15.39
CA ASN A 849 38.38 -25.01 15.00
C ASN A 849 37.68 -23.95 15.86
N LEU A 850 36.35 -24.01 15.98
CA LEU A 850 35.58 -23.06 16.80
C LEU A 850 35.94 -23.16 18.29
N ALA A 851 36.15 -24.37 18.81
CA ALA A 851 36.57 -24.61 20.20
C ALA A 851 37.98 -24.06 20.54
N ARG A 852 38.76 -23.63 19.55
CA ARG A 852 40.06 -22.94 19.74
C ARG A 852 39.93 -21.42 19.78
N LEU A 853 38.77 -20.86 19.47
CA LEU A 853 38.53 -19.41 19.50
C LEU A 853 38.55 -18.88 20.94
N LYS A 854 39.22 -17.74 21.15
CA LYS A 854 39.10 -16.96 22.39
C LYS A 854 37.95 -15.98 22.26
N ILE A 855 36.75 -16.52 22.45
CA ILE A 855 35.45 -15.87 22.18
C ILE A 855 35.36 -14.48 22.83
N ASP A 856 35.86 -14.32 24.06
CA ASP A 856 35.89 -13.05 24.81
C ASP A 856 36.61 -11.88 24.10
N ASN A 857 37.50 -12.18 23.13
CA ASN A 857 38.24 -11.18 22.37
C ASN A 857 37.60 -10.86 21.00
N ILE A 858 36.55 -11.58 20.60
CA ILE A 858 35.87 -11.40 19.32
C ILE A 858 34.82 -10.30 19.49
N ARG A 859 34.89 -9.25 18.67
CA ARG A 859 33.81 -8.26 18.60
C ARG A 859 32.60 -8.89 17.92
N ARG A 860 31.40 -8.64 18.47
CA ARG A 860 30.14 -8.97 17.78
C ARG A 860 30.13 -8.32 16.39
N LEU A 861 29.70 -9.07 15.39
CA LEU A 861 29.53 -8.58 14.03
C LEU A 861 28.30 -7.66 13.99
N THR A 862 28.23 -6.77 13.00
CA THR A 862 27.10 -5.87 12.78
C THR A 862 26.26 -6.42 11.63
N PRO A 863 25.10 -7.07 11.88
CA PRO A 863 24.21 -7.49 10.81
C PRO A 863 23.77 -6.28 10.01
N ILE A 864 23.79 -6.40 8.68
CA ILE A 864 23.29 -5.34 7.80
C ILE A 864 21.86 -5.68 7.41
N ASP A 865 20.91 -4.98 8.01
CA ASP A 865 19.49 -5.08 7.68
C ASP A 865 19.20 -4.34 6.37
N PHE A 866 18.39 -4.97 5.50
CA PHE A 866 18.12 -4.45 4.16
C PHE A 866 17.16 -3.24 4.18
N GLU A 867 17.71 -2.03 4.30
CA GLU A 867 17.01 -0.79 3.94
C GLU A 867 17.11 -0.51 2.43
N LYS A 868 15.98 -0.15 1.81
CA LYS A 868 15.80 0.13 0.39
C LYS A 868 15.71 1.62 0.04
N ASP A 869 15.27 2.47 0.99
CA ASP A 869 14.91 3.87 0.75
C ASP A 869 15.95 4.89 1.25
N ASP A 870 17.06 4.41 1.82
CA ASP A 870 18.32 5.15 1.91
C ASP A 870 19.22 4.74 0.73
N ASP A 871 19.80 5.74 0.05
CA ASP A 871 20.65 5.56 -1.13
C ASP A 871 22.15 5.67 -0.80
N THR A 872 22.53 5.91 0.47
CA THR A 872 23.93 6.09 0.91
C THR A 872 24.54 4.84 1.55
N ASN A 873 23.75 3.77 1.73
CA ASN A 873 24.14 2.52 2.37
C ASN A 873 24.69 1.44 1.42
N HIS A 874 24.68 1.68 0.10
CA HIS A 874 25.10 0.74 -0.95
C HIS A 874 24.33 -0.61 -1.03
N HIS A 875 23.18 -0.77 -0.35
CA HIS A 875 22.37 -1.99 -0.39
C HIS A 875 21.77 -2.24 -1.79
N ILE A 876 21.09 -1.23 -2.33
CA ILE A 876 20.49 -1.31 -3.68
C ILE A 876 21.58 -1.38 -4.75
N ASP A 877 22.73 -0.75 -4.53
CA ASP A 877 23.84 -0.69 -5.47
C ASP A 877 24.45 -2.09 -5.64
N PHE A 878 24.73 -2.78 -4.51
CA PHE A 878 25.12 -4.19 -4.51
C PHE A 878 24.10 -5.08 -5.21
N ILE A 879 22.81 -4.99 -4.86
CA ILE A 879 21.78 -5.88 -5.44
C ILE A 879 21.60 -5.61 -6.96
N THR A 880 21.75 -4.36 -7.40
CA THR A 880 21.68 -3.99 -8.83
C THR A 880 22.85 -4.61 -9.59
N ALA A 881 24.09 -4.34 -9.17
CA ALA A 881 25.27 -4.88 -9.83
C ALA A 881 25.29 -6.42 -9.76
N ALA A 882 24.99 -7.01 -8.59
CA ALA A 882 24.99 -8.46 -8.40
C ALA A 882 23.92 -9.16 -9.27
N SER A 883 22.74 -8.55 -9.43
CA SER A 883 21.71 -9.03 -10.34
C SER A 883 22.14 -8.88 -11.80
N ASN A 884 22.66 -7.73 -12.20
CA ASN A 884 22.98 -7.44 -13.59
C ASN A 884 24.17 -8.23 -14.12
N LEU A 885 25.16 -8.57 -13.27
CA LEU A 885 26.21 -9.53 -13.60
C LEU A 885 25.64 -10.93 -13.86
N ARG A 886 24.70 -11.39 -13.02
CA ARG A 886 24.00 -12.66 -13.24
C ARG A 886 23.04 -12.60 -14.43
N ALA A 887 22.45 -11.45 -14.73
CA ALA A 887 21.67 -11.25 -15.95
C ALA A 887 22.58 -11.42 -17.17
N GLU A 888 23.76 -10.79 -17.16
CA GLU A 888 24.77 -10.91 -18.21
C GLU A 888 25.24 -12.35 -18.41
N ASN A 889 25.53 -13.11 -17.34
CA ASN A 889 25.86 -14.55 -17.44
C ASN A 889 24.87 -15.35 -18.30
N TYR A 890 23.57 -15.07 -18.19
CA TYR A 890 22.49 -15.79 -18.89
C TYR A 890 21.90 -14.94 -20.05
N THR A 891 22.61 -13.89 -20.47
CA THR A 891 22.27 -12.97 -21.57
C THR A 891 20.89 -12.28 -21.40
N ILE A 892 20.44 -12.09 -20.16
CA ILE A 892 19.16 -11.46 -19.79
C ILE A 892 19.30 -9.94 -19.84
N GLU A 893 18.25 -9.23 -20.24
CA GLU A 893 18.22 -7.76 -20.18
C GLU A 893 18.40 -7.26 -18.73
N LYS A 894 19.35 -6.35 -18.53
CA LYS A 894 19.68 -5.76 -17.22
C LYS A 894 18.55 -4.85 -16.70
N ALA A 895 18.52 -4.65 -15.38
CA ALA A 895 17.64 -3.67 -14.74
C ALA A 895 18.43 -2.41 -14.35
N ASP A 896 17.80 -1.25 -14.46
CA ASP A 896 18.27 -0.06 -13.78
C ASP A 896 18.07 -0.17 -12.25
N ARG A 897 18.62 0.81 -11.53
CA ARG A 897 18.57 0.91 -10.06
C ARG A 897 17.14 1.06 -9.53
N MET A 898 16.24 1.72 -10.25
CA MET A 898 14.84 1.92 -9.84
C MET A 898 14.00 0.65 -10.02
N LYS A 899 14.15 -0.06 -11.15
CA LYS A 899 13.54 -1.38 -11.40
C LYS A 899 14.05 -2.43 -10.41
N THR A 900 15.35 -2.37 -10.07
CA THR A 900 15.92 -3.20 -8.99
C THR A 900 15.34 -2.83 -7.62
N LYS A 901 15.35 -1.55 -7.23
CA LYS A 901 14.76 -1.05 -5.96
C LYS A 901 13.29 -1.46 -5.82
N GLN A 902 12.53 -1.48 -6.91
CA GLN A 902 11.13 -1.96 -6.92
C GLN A 902 11.02 -3.44 -6.53
N ILE A 903 11.71 -4.31 -7.26
CA ILE A 903 11.58 -5.78 -7.13
C ILE A 903 12.27 -6.26 -5.86
N ALA A 904 13.51 -5.81 -5.61
CA ALA A 904 14.25 -6.13 -4.38
C ALA A 904 13.54 -5.60 -3.14
N GLY A 905 12.99 -4.39 -3.19
CA GLY A 905 12.25 -3.78 -2.09
C GLY A 905 10.86 -4.35 -1.82
N LYS A 906 10.33 -5.26 -2.67
CA LYS A 906 8.90 -5.63 -2.71
C LYS A 906 7.99 -4.38 -2.67
N ILE A 907 8.34 -3.37 -3.46
CA ILE A 907 7.69 -2.06 -3.37
C ILE A 907 6.29 -2.10 -4.00
N ILE A 908 5.27 -1.92 -3.15
CA ILE A 908 3.89 -1.72 -3.56
C ILE A 908 3.74 -0.29 -4.15
N PRO A 909 3.28 -0.14 -5.42
CA PRO A 909 2.96 1.16 -5.99
C PRO A 909 1.78 1.83 -5.26
N ALA A 910 1.77 3.16 -5.14
CA ALA A 910 0.72 3.87 -4.39
C ALA A 910 0.51 5.31 -4.86
N LEU A 911 -0.75 5.76 -4.85
CA LEU A 911 -1.18 7.09 -5.27
C LEU A 911 -2.04 7.76 -4.19
N ALA A 912 -1.77 9.04 -3.89
CA ALA A 912 -2.57 9.84 -2.95
C ALA A 912 -4.06 9.91 -3.34
N THR A 913 -4.35 9.96 -4.65
CA THR A 913 -5.70 9.93 -5.23
C THR A 913 -6.48 8.68 -4.81
N THR A 914 -5.95 7.49 -5.09
CA THR A 914 -6.55 6.20 -4.71
C THR A 914 -6.73 6.09 -3.20
N THR A 915 -5.73 6.50 -2.42
CA THR A 915 -5.80 6.52 -0.95
C THR A 915 -6.91 7.46 -0.44
N SER A 916 -7.04 8.65 -1.02
CA SER A 916 -8.09 9.63 -0.71
C SER A 916 -9.49 9.08 -0.97
N VAL A 917 -9.68 8.33 -2.07
CA VAL A 917 -10.94 7.65 -2.39
C VAL A 917 -11.25 6.54 -1.40
N VAL A 918 -10.31 5.61 -1.20
CA VAL A 918 -10.49 4.44 -0.32
C VAL A 918 -10.77 4.85 1.13
N ALA A 919 -10.00 5.78 1.70
CA ALA A 919 -10.24 6.28 3.05
C ALA A 919 -11.54 7.10 3.17
N GLY A 920 -11.99 7.73 2.09
CA GLY A 920 -13.31 8.38 2.02
C GLY A 920 -14.45 7.35 2.11
N LEU A 921 -14.36 6.26 1.35
CA LEU A 921 -15.32 5.16 1.39
C LEU A 921 -15.34 4.47 2.77
N VAL A 922 -14.19 4.17 3.37
CA VAL A 922 -14.11 3.64 4.74
C VAL A 922 -14.85 4.52 5.74
N CYS A 923 -14.68 5.85 5.66
CA CYS A 923 -15.37 6.77 6.56
C CYS A 923 -16.88 6.95 6.25
N ILE A 924 -17.34 6.61 5.05
CA ILE A 924 -18.76 6.49 4.72
C ILE A 924 -19.37 5.24 5.38
N GLU A 925 -18.65 4.11 5.38
CA GLU A 925 -19.06 2.92 6.12
C GLU A 925 -18.97 3.13 7.65
N LEU A 926 -18.04 3.96 8.14
CA LEU A 926 -17.94 4.30 9.57
C LEU A 926 -19.21 5.02 10.08
N TYR A 927 -19.88 5.86 9.29
CA TYR A 927 -21.19 6.40 9.71
C TYR A 927 -22.24 5.31 9.98
N LYS A 928 -22.11 4.13 9.33
CA LYS A 928 -23.04 3.01 9.48
C LYS A 928 -22.82 2.22 10.77
N THR A 929 -21.64 2.30 11.37
CA THR A 929 -21.29 1.60 12.63
C THR A 929 -21.59 2.42 13.89
N ILE A 930 -22.05 3.67 13.78
CA ILE A 930 -22.34 4.54 14.93
C ILE A 930 -23.65 4.13 15.61
N GLU A 931 -23.53 3.70 16.87
CA GLU A 931 -24.64 3.29 17.73
C GLU A 931 -24.69 4.09 19.04
N VAL A 932 -25.78 3.96 19.80
CA VAL A 932 -25.86 4.48 21.17
C VAL A 932 -25.14 3.50 22.09
N GLU A 933 -24.37 4.00 23.05
CA GLU A 933 -23.67 3.20 24.06
C GLU A 933 -24.62 2.20 24.75
N GLY A 934 -24.28 0.91 24.69
CA GLY A 934 -25.10 -0.19 25.22
C GLY A 934 -26.31 -0.61 24.37
N GLN A 935 -26.55 0.00 23.20
CA GLN A 935 -27.67 -0.33 22.30
C GLN A 935 -27.18 -0.84 20.94
N ARG A 936 -26.94 -2.16 20.83
CA ARG A 936 -26.70 -2.78 19.52
C ARG A 936 -27.97 -2.75 18.68
N SER A 937 -27.91 -2.11 17.51
CA SER A 937 -28.99 -2.03 16.54
C SER A 937 -29.06 -3.30 15.69
N LYS A 938 -30.24 -3.60 15.13
CA LYS A 938 -30.40 -4.70 14.16
C LYS A 938 -30.20 -4.16 12.75
N ALA A 939 -28.98 -3.70 12.46
CA ALA A 939 -28.63 -3.14 11.16
C ALA A 939 -28.89 -4.16 10.03
N PRO A 940 -29.65 -3.81 8.98
CA PRO A 940 -29.76 -4.62 7.79
C PRO A 940 -28.40 -4.66 7.08
N ILE A 941 -28.00 -5.81 6.57
CA ILE A 941 -26.68 -5.99 5.92
C ILE A 941 -26.60 -5.30 4.57
N GLU A 942 -27.74 -5.17 3.90
CA GLU A 942 -27.94 -4.52 2.59
C GLU A 942 -27.52 -3.04 2.59
N ARG A 943 -27.33 -2.42 3.77
CA ARG A 943 -26.79 -1.05 3.91
C ARG A 943 -25.28 -0.99 3.74
N PHE A 944 -24.55 -2.04 4.11
CA PHE A 944 -23.09 -2.05 4.10
C PHE A 944 -22.59 -2.32 2.68
N LYS A 945 -21.47 -1.70 2.32
CA LYS A 945 -20.93 -1.78 0.96
C LYS A 945 -19.44 -2.10 1.03
N ASN A 946 -19.07 -3.30 0.60
CA ASN A 946 -17.70 -3.57 0.18
C ASN A 946 -17.49 -2.86 -1.16
N ALA A 947 -16.34 -2.22 -1.36
CA ALA A 947 -16.04 -1.46 -2.58
C ALA A 947 -14.80 -2.02 -3.27
N PHE A 948 -14.82 -1.99 -4.60
CA PHE A 948 -13.72 -2.40 -5.47
C PHE A 948 -13.56 -1.35 -6.56
N LEU A 949 -12.34 -0.83 -6.74
CA LEU A 949 -12.09 0.25 -7.68
C LEU A 949 -10.74 0.11 -8.39
N ASN A 950 -10.70 0.57 -9.63
CA ASN A 950 -9.47 0.86 -10.36
C ASN A 950 -9.66 2.23 -11.02
N LEU A 951 -8.89 3.22 -10.55
CA LEU A 951 -8.97 4.59 -11.06
C LEU A 951 -8.16 4.81 -12.34
N ALA A 952 -7.44 3.80 -12.87
CA ALA A 952 -6.81 3.87 -14.17
C ALA A 952 -7.88 3.80 -15.28
N THR A 953 -8.80 2.84 -15.16
CA THR A 953 -10.07 2.88 -15.88
C THR A 953 -11.08 3.76 -15.13
N PRO A 954 -12.24 4.08 -15.71
CA PRO A 954 -13.37 4.62 -14.96
C PRO A 954 -14.16 3.46 -14.32
N PHE A 955 -13.57 2.76 -13.34
CA PHE A 955 -14.18 1.59 -12.70
C PHE A 955 -14.28 1.72 -11.17
N ILE A 956 -15.51 1.69 -10.67
CA ILE A 956 -15.88 1.51 -9.27
C ILE A 956 -17.08 0.56 -9.25
N ALA A 957 -17.09 -0.39 -8.32
CA ALA A 957 -18.20 -1.30 -8.08
C ALA A 957 -18.36 -1.58 -6.58
N PHE A 958 -19.57 -1.95 -6.17
CA PHE A 958 -19.91 -2.27 -4.79
C PHE A 958 -20.61 -3.62 -4.68
N SER A 959 -20.44 -4.29 -3.54
CA SER A 959 -21.21 -5.48 -3.16
C SER A 959 -21.73 -5.37 -1.72
N GLU A 960 -22.78 -6.12 -1.41
CA GLU A 960 -23.05 -6.52 -0.03
C GLU A 960 -21.84 -7.32 0.51
N PRO A 961 -21.47 -7.21 1.80
CA PRO A 961 -20.53 -8.13 2.44
C PRO A 961 -21.09 -9.56 2.49
N GLY A 962 -20.22 -10.59 2.49
CA GLY A 962 -20.69 -11.95 2.70
C GLY A 962 -21.33 -12.11 4.09
N LYS A 963 -22.40 -12.91 4.16
CA LYS A 963 -23.14 -13.20 5.40
C LYS A 963 -22.36 -14.22 6.24
N ALA A 964 -22.32 -14.03 7.57
CA ALA A 964 -21.64 -14.94 8.48
C ALA A 964 -22.16 -16.39 8.28
N PRO A 965 -21.32 -17.38 7.90
CA PRO A 965 -21.79 -18.73 7.62
C PRO A 965 -22.43 -19.37 8.86
N LYS A 966 -23.67 -19.83 8.72
CA LYS A 966 -24.41 -20.48 9.80
C LYS A 966 -24.08 -21.97 9.86
N LYS A 967 -23.57 -22.39 11.02
CA LYS A 967 -23.40 -23.79 11.43
C LYS A 967 -24.50 -24.16 12.43
N LYS A 968 -24.66 -25.46 12.72
CA LYS A 968 -25.63 -25.97 13.69
C LYS A 968 -25.04 -27.06 14.56
N TYR A 969 -25.38 -27.03 15.85
CA TYR A 969 -25.29 -28.19 16.73
C TYR A 969 -26.68 -28.42 17.34
N ARG A 970 -27.23 -29.62 17.13
CA ARG A 970 -28.68 -29.89 17.37
C ARG A 970 -29.53 -28.83 16.67
N ASP A 971 -30.52 -28.25 17.35
CA ASP A 971 -31.39 -27.19 16.83
C ASP A 971 -30.79 -25.77 16.93
N ILE A 972 -29.61 -25.60 17.53
CA ILE A 972 -28.99 -24.29 17.78
C ILE A 972 -28.14 -23.87 16.57
N GLU A 973 -28.47 -22.71 16.00
CA GLU A 973 -27.66 -22.03 14.97
C GLU A 973 -26.54 -21.20 15.61
N PHE A 974 -25.36 -21.21 15.00
CA PHE A 974 -24.23 -20.36 15.39
C PHE A 974 -23.38 -19.93 14.19
N THR A 975 -22.54 -18.92 14.40
CA THR A 975 -21.62 -18.33 13.41
C THR A 975 -20.23 -18.14 14.03
N LEU A 976 -19.26 -17.65 13.25
CA LEU A 976 -17.91 -17.28 13.73
C LEU A 976 -17.88 -16.24 14.86
N TRP A 977 -18.97 -15.49 15.04
CA TRP A 977 -19.11 -14.46 16.08
C TRP A 977 -19.60 -15.00 17.42
N ASP A 978 -20.15 -16.20 17.43
CA ASP A 978 -20.78 -16.80 18.59
C ASP A 978 -19.77 -17.69 19.33
N ARG A 979 -19.94 -17.81 20.65
CA ARG A 979 -19.01 -18.54 21.53
C ARG A 979 -19.71 -19.01 22.79
N LEU A 980 -19.17 -20.05 23.41
CA LEU A 980 -19.59 -20.50 24.73
C LEU A 980 -18.71 -19.82 25.79
N GLU A 981 -19.27 -18.93 26.62
CA GLU A 981 -18.52 -18.31 27.73
C GLU A 981 -18.70 -19.09 29.04
N VAL A 982 -17.60 -19.35 29.74
CA VAL A 982 -17.59 -20.04 31.04
C VAL A 982 -16.60 -19.38 32.00
N ASN A 983 -16.96 -19.33 33.29
CA ASN A 983 -16.10 -18.83 34.34
C ASN A 983 -15.45 -20.00 35.12
N GLY A 984 -14.14 -19.91 35.30
CA GLY A 984 -13.32 -20.77 36.15
C GLY A 984 -13.14 -20.24 37.58
N PRO A 985 -12.23 -20.83 38.37
CA PRO A 985 -11.47 -22.05 38.05
C PRO A 985 -12.36 -23.29 37.98
N LYS A 986 -11.87 -24.32 37.26
CA LYS A 986 -12.49 -25.64 37.10
C LYS A 986 -11.38 -26.67 36.87
N THR A 987 -11.61 -27.92 37.24
CA THR A 987 -10.78 -29.01 36.72
C THR A 987 -11.08 -29.24 35.23
N LEU A 988 -10.15 -29.86 34.50
CA LEU A 988 -10.38 -30.26 33.11
C LEU A 988 -11.61 -31.18 32.96
N GLY A 989 -11.87 -32.04 33.94
CA GLY A 989 -13.08 -32.88 34.00
C GLY A 989 -14.36 -32.05 34.13
N GLN A 990 -14.41 -31.12 35.10
CA GLN A 990 -15.54 -30.20 35.29
C GLN A 990 -15.77 -29.25 34.10
N PHE A 991 -14.71 -28.93 33.35
CA PHE A 991 -14.81 -28.10 32.15
C PHE A 991 -15.38 -28.88 30.98
N ILE A 992 -14.93 -30.13 30.76
CA ILE A 992 -15.52 -31.05 29.78
C ILE A 992 -17.01 -31.29 30.12
N GLU A 993 -17.33 -31.68 31.36
CA GLU A 993 -18.70 -31.89 31.84
C GLU A 993 -19.58 -30.65 31.65
N TRP A 994 -19.03 -29.44 31.81
CA TRP A 994 -19.77 -28.21 31.53
C TRP A 994 -20.08 -28.04 30.05
N ILE A 995 -19.12 -28.28 29.14
CA ILE A 995 -19.35 -28.24 27.68
C ILE A 995 -20.42 -29.27 27.32
N GLU A 996 -20.25 -30.52 27.77
CA GLU A 996 -21.18 -31.64 27.55
C GLU A 996 -22.58 -31.31 28.09
N THR A 997 -22.69 -30.54 29.18
CA THR A 997 -23.98 -30.07 29.72
C THR A 997 -24.60 -28.94 28.89
N GLN A 998 -23.81 -27.99 28.36
CA GLN A 998 -24.35 -26.88 27.56
C GLN A 998 -24.76 -27.31 26.15
N THR A 999 -24.00 -28.23 25.53
CA THR A 999 -24.27 -28.70 24.18
C THR A 999 -25.15 -29.94 24.16
N GLY A 1000 -25.01 -30.81 25.18
CA GLY A 1000 -25.52 -32.18 25.17
C GLY A 1000 -24.82 -33.06 24.11
N LEU A 1001 -23.55 -32.77 23.83
CA LEU A 1001 -22.70 -33.53 22.91
C LEU A 1001 -21.42 -33.92 23.65
N THR A 1002 -21.03 -35.19 23.58
CA THR A 1002 -19.85 -35.74 24.27
C THR A 1002 -18.58 -35.11 23.72
N VAL A 1003 -17.64 -34.67 24.54
CA VAL A 1003 -16.36 -34.12 24.04
C VAL A 1003 -15.44 -35.28 23.65
N SER A 1004 -15.08 -35.37 22.37
CA SER A 1004 -14.16 -36.38 21.84
C SER A 1004 -12.69 -35.88 21.88
N MET A 1005 -12.48 -34.59 21.62
CA MET A 1005 -11.16 -33.93 21.68
C MET A 1005 -11.28 -32.47 22.15
N MET A 1006 -10.26 -31.95 22.85
CA MET A 1006 -10.18 -30.53 23.23
C MET A 1006 -8.74 -30.02 23.24
N SER A 1007 -8.52 -28.86 22.64
CA SER A 1007 -7.24 -28.16 22.53
C SER A 1007 -7.31 -26.70 22.95
N SER A 1008 -6.15 -26.06 23.14
CA SER A 1008 -6.02 -24.60 23.17
C SER A 1008 -4.81 -24.21 22.32
N GLY A 1009 -5.08 -23.49 21.22
CA GLY A 1009 -4.11 -23.37 20.12
C GLY A 1009 -3.64 -24.75 19.63
N VAL A 1010 -2.34 -24.90 19.38
CA VAL A 1010 -1.71 -26.17 18.95
C VAL A 1010 -1.62 -27.24 20.06
N SER A 1011 -2.04 -26.95 21.30
CA SER A 1011 -1.88 -27.84 22.45
C SER A 1011 -3.09 -28.76 22.65
N LEU A 1012 -2.97 -30.05 22.30
CA LEU A 1012 -4.01 -31.06 22.55
C LEU A 1012 -4.04 -31.47 24.03
N LEU A 1013 -5.06 -31.03 24.76
CA LEU A 1013 -5.15 -31.19 26.21
C LEU A 1013 -5.77 -32.54 26.58
N TYR A 1014 -6.81 -32.92 25.84
CA TYR A 1014 -7.60 -34.14 26.00
C TYR A 1014 -8.02 -34.69 24.63
N ALA A 1015 -8.00 -36.01 24.49
CA ALA A 1015 -8.64 -36.73 23.39
C ALA A 1015 -8.98 -38.16 23.84
N PHE A 1016 -10.05 -38.75 23.30
CA PHE A 1016 -10.53 -40.09 23.69
C PHE A 1016 -9.49 -41.21 23.52
N PHE A 1017 -8.56 -41.06 22.56
CA PHE A 1017 -7.48 -42.01 22.28
C PHE A 1017 -6.21 -41.83 23.15
N GLN A 1018 -6.18 -40.86 24.07
CA GLN A 1018 -5.04 -40.71 24.99
C GLN A 1018 -5.03 -41.82 26.06
N PRO A 1019 -3.86 -42.22 26.60
CA PRO A 1019 -3.76 -43.27 27.60
C PRO A 1019 -4.69 -43.01 28.81
N PRO A 1020 -5.56 -43.96 29.21
CA PRO A 1020 -6.59 -43.72 30.23
C PRO A 1020 -6.08 -43.20 31.57
N SER A 1021 -4.89 -43.61 32.00
CA SER A 1021 -4.21 -43.08 33.19
C SER A 1021 -3.91 -41.59 33.09
N LYS A 1022 -3.39 -41.14 31.95
CA LYS A 1022 -3.07 -39.73 31.65
C LYS A 1022 -4.33 -38.88 31.52
N VAL A 1023 -5.41 -39.44 30.95
CA VAL A 1023 -6.73 -38.79 30.89
C VAL A 1023 -7.31 -38.62 32.30
N ALA A 1024 -7.31 -39.67 33.11
CA ALA A 1024 -7.82 -39.64 34.48
C ALA A 1024 -7.06 -38.64 35.37
N GLU A 1025 -5.72 -38.63 35.28
CA GLU A 1025 -4.88 -37.66 35.97
C GLU A 1025 -5.26 -36.22 35.59
N ARG A 1026 -5.26 -35.91 34.28
CA ARG A 1026 -5.57 -34.57 33.77
C ARG A 1026 -6.97 -34.10 34.11
N LYS A 1027 -8.00 -34.97 34.06
CA LYS A 1027 -9.38 -34.61 34.42
C LYS A 1027 -9.54 -34.14 35.87
N THR A 1028 -8.61 -34.47 36.78
CA THR A 1028 -8.63 -33.97 38.18
C THR A 1028 -7.89 -32.64 38.40
N ARG A 1029 -7.10 -32.18 37.42
CA ARG A 1029 -6.25 -30.98 37.53
C ARG A 1029 -6.93 -29.73 36.97
N ASP A 1030 -6.54 -28.56 37.46
CA ASP A 1030 -7.03 -27.26 36.98
C ASP A 1030 -6.73 -27.06 35.48
N VAL A 1031 -7.67 -26.45 34.74
CA VAL A 1031 -7.56 -26.24 33.29
C VAL A 1031 -6.29 -25.47 32.90
N ILE A 1032 -5.93 -24.42 33.64
CA ILE A 1032 -4.75 -23.60 33.33
C ILE A 1032 -3.48 -24.39 33.61
N GLN A 1033 -3.42 -25.15 34.71
CA GLN A 1033 -2.29 -26.03 35.00
C GLN A 1033 -2.07 -27.13 33.94
N VAL A 1034 -3.13 -27.61 33.29
CA VAL A 1034 -3.01 -28.56 32.17
C VAL A 1034 -2.52 -27.85 30.89
N VAL A 1035 -3.00 -26.63 30.61
CA VAL A 1035 -2.50 -25.82 29.48
C VAL A 1035 -1.02 -25.50 29.63
N GLU A 1036 -0.56 -25.08 30.82
CA GLU A 1036 0.84 -24.74 31.07
C GLU A 1036 1.78 -25.94 30.93
N GLU A 1037 1.36 -27.14 31.35
CA GLU A 1037 2.12 -28.37 31.12
C GLU A 1037 2.20 -28.75 29.63
N VAL A 1038 1.06 -28.79 28.94
CA VAL A 1038 1.00 -29.30 27.56
C VAL A 1038 1.76 -28.39 26.60
N SER A 1039 1.53 -27.08 26.72
CA SER A 1039 2.20 -26.07 25.90
C SER A 1039 3.66 -25.83 26.31
N ARG A 1040 4.04 -26.29 27.52
CA ARG A 1040 5.29 -25.97 28.23
C ARG A 1040 5.51 -24.47 28.50
N ASN A 1041 4.49 -23.64 28.30
CA ASN A 1041 4.53 -22.19 28.42
C ASN A 1041 3.57 -21.71 29.51
N LYS A 1042 4.01 -20.76 30.35
CA LYS A 1042 3.14 -20.17 31.37
C LYS A 1042 2.14 -19.20 30.76
N VAL A 1043 0.91 -19.17 31.29
CA VAL A 1043 -0.16 -18.29 30.80
C VAL A 1043 0.07 -16.86 31.31
N PRO A 1044 0.39 -15.89 30.44
CA PRO A 1044 0.86 -14.57 30.86
C PRO A 1044 -0.11 -13.86 31.82
N PRO A 1045 0.38 -13.06 32.79
CA PRO A 1045 -0.44 -12.50 33.86
C PRO A 1045 -1.52 -11.52 33.38
N PHE A 1046 -1.38 -10.95 32.18
CA PHE A 1046 -2.31 -10.01 31.58
C PHE A 1046 -3.52 -10.65 30.87
N ARG A 1047 -3.48 -11.95 30.53
CA ARG A 1047 -4.65 -12.63 29.93
C ARG A 1047 -5.72 -12.91 30.99
N ARG A 1048 -6.98 -12.57 30.69
CA ARG A 1048 -8.17 -12.87 31.52
C ARG A 1048 -8.87 -14.16 31.14
N SER A 1049 -8.84 -14.50 29.85
CA SER A 1049 -9.45 -15.70 29.30
C SER A 1049 -8.55 -16.42 28.30
N LEU A 1050 -8.88 -17.68 28.04
CA LEU A 1050 -8.28 -18.51 26.98
C LEU A 1050 -9.37 -19.04 26.05
N VAL A 1051 -9.01 -19.23 24.79
CA VAL A 1051 -9.84 -19.93 23.79
C VAL A 1051 -9.52 -21.41 23.80
N PHE A 1052 -10.57 -22.23 23.76
CA PHE A 1052 -10.49 -23.67 23.60
C PHE A 1052 -11.34 -24.10 22.42
N GLU A 1053 -10.76 -24.94 21.57
CA GLU A 1053 -11.48 -25.63 20.49
C GLU A 1053 -11.83 -27.03 21.00
N ALA A 1054 -13.08 -27.45 20.79
CA ALA A 1054 -13.58 -28.75 21.22
C ALA A 1054 -14.34 -29.43 20.08
N ILE A 1055 -13.91 -30.65 19.74
CA ILE A 1055 -14.64 -31.53 18.83
C ILE A 1055 -15.56 -32.38 19.69
N THR A 1056 -16.84 -32.41 19.33
CA THR A 1056 -17.88 -33.12 20.08
C THR A 1056 -18.54 -34.19 19.21
N GLN A 1057 -19.23 -35.14 19.83
CA GLN A 1057 -19.91 -36.24 19.16
C GLN A 1057 -21.37 -36.33 19.63
N ASN A 1058 -22.26 -36.70 18.70
CA ASN A 1058 -23.67 -36.93 18.99
C ASN A 1058 -23.96 -38.39 19.37
N ASP A 1059 -25.23 -38.71 19.64
CA ASP A 1059 -25.70 -40.04 20.06
C ASP A 1059 -25.52 -41.18 19.01
N LYS A 1060 -24.78 -40.93 17.92
CA LYS A 1060 -24.43 -41.89 16.87
C LYS A 1060 -22.92 -41.93 16.56
N ASP A 1061 -22.09 -41.29 17.40
CA ASP A 1061 -20.65 -41.12 17.19
C ASP A 1061 -20.28 -40.26 15.94
N GLU A 1062 -21.22 -39.47 15.40
CA GLU A 1062 -20.92 -38.48 14.34
C GLU A 1062 -20.25 -37.24 14.97
N ASP A 1063 -19.10 -36.79 14.45
CA ASP A 1063 -18.43 -35.55 14.89
C ASP A 1063 -19.28 -34.31 14.56
N VAL A 1064 -19.46 -33.43 15.54
CA VAL A 1064 -20.24 -32.19 15.48
C VAL A 1064 -19.39 -31.02 15.98
N GLU A 1065 -19.35 -29.96 15.17
CA GLU A 1065 -18.70 -28.69 15.50
C GLU A 1065 -19.62 -27.82 16.38
N ILE A 1066 -19.02 -27.17 17.38
CA ILE A 1066 -19.68 -26.22 18.28
C ILE A 1066 -18.94 -24.87 18.26
N PRO A 1067 -19.52 -23.77 18.78
CA PRO A 1067 -18.79 -22.51 18.95
C PRO A 1067 -17.56 -22.70 19.86
N TYR A 1068 -16.48 -21.96 19.58
CA TYR A 1068 -15.29 -21.96 20.44
C TYR A 1068 -15.64 -21.58 21.87
N VAL A 1069 -14.88 -22.12 22.83
CA VAL A 1069 -15.17 -21.94 24.26
C VAL A 1069 -14.20 -20.92 24.86
N LYS A 1070 -14.74 -19.79 25.32
CA LYS A 1070 -14.00 -18.73 26.01
C LYS A 1070 -14.07 -18.98 27.52
N TYR A 1071 -12.96 -19.42 28.08
CA TYR A 1071 -12.80 -19.76 29.49
C TYR A 1071 -12.19 -18.57 30.24
N ASN A 1072 -13.01 -17.85 31.01
CA ASN A 1072 -12.62 -16.71 31.84
C ASN A 1072 -12.05 -17.22 33.17
N PHE A 1073 -10.82 -16.82 33.52
CA PHE A 1073 -10.09 -17.38 34.68
C PHE A 1073 -9.35 -16.35 35.57
N ARG A 1074 -9.42 -15.05 35.24
CA ARG A 1074 -8.91 -13.89 36.04
C ARG A 1074 -9.72 -12.63 35.78
#